data_AF-A0A973G0J4-F1
#
_entry.id   AF-A0A973G0J4-F1
#
_cell.length_a   1.000
_cell.length_b   1.000
_cell.length_c   1.000
_cell.angle_alpha   90.00
_cell.angle_beta   90.00
_cell.angle_gamma   90.00
#
_symmetry.space_group_name_H-M   'P 1'
#
loop_
_entity.id
_entity.type
_entity.pdbx_description
1 polymer ?
#
loop_
_entity_poly.entity_id
_entity_poly.type
_entity_poly.pdbx_seq_one_letter_code
_entity_poly.pdbx_strand_id
1 'polypeptide(L)'
;IGVPCFNIIPLAFQPISQWKQSHLGLTPLQTALSVAVPELDGAIEPHVFAGLEEGSERTLPLEKESGALALRVARWLRLRKKVNAEKRIAIVLFNFPPNLGNAGTAAFLEVFESLFRLLKKLKSDGYLVDLPASTDELRARLLDGNRLLYGTDGNVEAHYPVELYRKQFPAYEKIEPFWGDAPGELLNDRSRFHILGTSFGNVFVGQQPSFGYERDPMRLLMAKDAAPNHAFAAFYSWLDHEYGADALLHFGTHGALEFMPGKQVGLSTECWPRQLIGSLPHFYCYCVNNPSEGAIAKRRGYATLVSYMAPPLEHAGLYKGMRQLRDLVGAWRNHPSGEVLDQIREIASGLDMQGPAPEMDDEAYITWLNNELYLIEERMIPLGLHILGHAPTAESLVDNLTLLLSHARPELDDRSLPEMVSAGLGLDCHLMAERHEEDMALRDSWQQVGSICREAVRRFVGKLPEELPAGITISSVLEGTLPVRMSEADTWLQKSAGIRPAQTGKLWHFLNGILIGMLNNREIEAVASALAGNYIQPSPGNDLVRNPGIVPTGRNIHSLDPYSIPTPFAQKAGKQSAEALLEQHRRETGTLPESIALILWGTDNLKSDGEGVSQALALLGAKVKTDELGKIGDVELIPLSELERPRIDIVVTVSGIFRDLLSHQVRLLDRAVRKAAEADEPESMNFVRKHVLQQAADMQVTPDEAAGRIYSNAPGSYGSNVNHLVESSTWEEENQLADAFVNRKSFAFSPSGEWQESPEVLRSALKNVTLTFQNIDSFEIGVSDIDHYYEYLGGVSKSVEVLSGSKPKVMVGDMGGFGTG
;
A
#
# COMPACT_ATOMS: atom_id res chain seq x y z
N ILE A 1 14.43 -2.49 27.51
CA ILE A 1 15.23 -1.30 27.91
C ILE A 1 14.59 0.05 27.55
N GLY A 2 13.53 0.11 26.73
CA GLY A 2 12.73 1.35 26.54
C GLY A 2 13.48 2.51 25.87
N VAL A 3 14.53 2.21 25.10
CA VAL A 3 15.35 3.19 24.36
C VAL A 3 15.29 2.87 22.86
N PRO A 4 15.32 3.88 21.98
CA PRO A 4 15.36 3.67 20.53
C PRO A 4 16.55 2.79 20.12
N CYS A 5 16.32 1.87 19.20
CA CYS A 5 17.34 0.95 18.68
C CYS A 5 17.79 1.45 17.30
N PHE A 6 18.97 2.04 17.18
CA PHE A 6 19.49 2.52 15.90
C PHE A 6 20.09 1.39 15.09
N ASN A 7 19.80 1.38 13.80
CA ASN A 7 20.41 0.47 12.84
C ASN A 7 21.67 1.11 12.22
N ILE A 8 22.84 0.66 12.64
CA ILE A 8 24.13 1.22 12.22
C ILE A 8 24.87 0.19 11.37
N ILE A 9 25.03 0.50 10.09
CA ILE A 9 25.39 -0.45 9.03
C ILE A 9 26.87 -0.30 8.65
N PRO A 10 27.71 -1.33 8.89
CA PRO A 10 28.99 -1.46 8.22
C PRO A 10 28.77 -2.05 6.82
N LEU A 11 29.41 -1.48 5.81
CA LEU A 11 29.43 -2.06 4.46
C LEU A 11 30.34 -3.29 4.45
N ALA A 12 29.79 -4.42 4.89
CA ALA A 12 30.50 -5.68 5.05
C ALA A 12 30.59 -6.48 3.74
N PHE A 13 29.56 -6.37 2.88
CA PHE A 13 29.47 -7.14 1.63
C PHE A 13 29.64 -6.26 0.38
N GLN A 14 30.00 -4.99 0.55
CA GLN A 14 30.22 -4.05 -0.55
C GLN A 14 31.37 -3.08 -0.22
N PRO A 15 32.29 -2.81 -1.16
CA PRO A 15 33.29 -1.77 -0.98
C PRO A 15 32.68 -0.36 -0.90
N ILE A 16 33.40 0.56 -0.25
CA ILE A 16 32.98 1.97 -0.16
C ILE A 16 32.81 2.62 -1.54
N SER A 17 33.70 2.31 -2.50
CA SER A 17 33.64 2.87 -3.85
C SER A 17 32.35 2.49 -4.57
N GLN A 18 31.95 1.22 -4.48
CA GLN A 18 30.69 0.71 -5.02
C GLN A 18 29.48 1.42 -4.40
N TRP A 19 29.43 1.55 -3.07
CA TRP A 19 28.33 2.25 -2.40
C TRP A 19 28.23 3.71 -2.83
N LYS A 20 29.36 4.43 -2.96
CA LYS A 20 29.38 5.83 -3.38
C LYS A 20 28.79 6.02 -4.77
N GLN A 21 29.19 5.18 -5.73
CA GLN A 21 28.75 5.26 -7.12
C GLN A 21 27.33 4.72 -7.36
N SER A 22 26.83 3.85 -6.48
CA SER A 22 25.54 3.19 -6.63
C SER A 22 24.34 4.13 -6.40
N HIS A 23 23.39 4.15 -7.34
CA HIS A 23 22.07 4.79 -7.14
C HIS A 23 21.15 3.97 -6.21
N LEU A 24 21.36 2.66 -6.09
CA LEU A 24 20.64 1.82 -5.13
C LEU A 24 21.09 2.13 -3.69
N GLY A 25 22.37 2.45 -3.52
CA GLY A 25 23.03 2.54 -2.22
C GLY A 25 23.53 1.17 -1.77
N LEU A 26 22.80 0.46 -0.91
CA LEU A 26 23.17 -0.89 -0.49
C LEU A 26 22.83 -1.94 -1.55
N THR A 27 23.68 -2.96 -1.71
CA THR A 27 23.36 -4.14 -2.54
C THR A 27 22.15 -4.90 -1.98
N PRO A 28 21.39 -5.65 -2.80
CA PRO A 28 20.22 -6.40 -2.33
C PRO A 28 20.49 -7.30 -1.12
N LEU A 29 21.63 -8.01 -1.13
CA LEU A 29 22.05 -8.87 -0.01
C LEU A 29 22.31 -8.05 1.27
N GLN A 30 23.03 -6.93 1.15
CA GLN A 30 23.29 -6.05 2.30
C GLN A 30 21.98 -5.43 2.82
N THR A 31 21.06 -5.02 1.95
CA THR A 31 19.74 -4.48 2.32
C THR A 31 18.92 -5.50 3.10
N ALA A 32 18.83 -6.74 2.62
CA ALA A 32 18.07 -7.79 3.30
C ALA A 32 18.61 -8.03 4.73
N LEU A 33 19.92 -8.24 4.86
CA LEU A 33 20.54 -8.62 6.13
C LEU A 33 20.70 -7.44 7.10
N SER A 34 21.02 -6.25 6.60
CA SER A 34 21.34 -5.09 7.44
C SER A 34 20.21 -4.10 7.58
N VAL A 35 19.09 -4.24 6.87
CA VAL A 35 17.96 -3.31 6.95
C VAL A 35 16.66 -4.07 7.21
N ALA A 36 16.25 -4.94 6.29
CA ALA A 36 14.94 -5.60 6.39
C ALA A 36 14.81 -6.49 7.63
N VAL A 37 15.84 -7.28 7.97
CA VAL A 37 15.83 -8.10 9.19
C VAL A 37 15.84 -7.25 10.47
N PRO A 38 16.74 -6.25 10.65
CA PRO A 38 16.67 -5.36 11.81
C PRO A 38 15.36 -4.57 11.96
N GLU A 39 14.66 -4.27 10.87
CA GLU A 39 13.34 -3.63 10.94
C GLU A 39 12.32 -4.51 11.69
N LEU A 40 12.43 -5.86 11.61
CA LEU A 40 11.60 -6.80 12.36
C LEU A 40 11.80 -6.68 13.89
N ASP A 41 13.03 -6.36 14.32
CA ASP A 41 13.36 -6.09 15.72
C ASP A 41 12.96 -4.67 16.18
N GLY A 42 12.34 -3.89 15.29
CA GLY A 42 11.98 -2.50 15.53
C GLY A 42 13.16 -1.54 15.51
N ALA A 43 14.28 -1.92 14.86
CA ALA A 43 15.38 -1.01 14.63
C ALA A 43 14.94 0.16 13.73
N ILE A 44 15.47 1.34 14.02
CA ILE A 44 15.14 2.58 13.33
C ILE A 44 16.38 3.14 12.64
N GLU A 45 16.16 3.91 11.59
CA GLU A 45 17.17 4.74 10.92
C GLU A 45 18.43 3.97 10.45
N PRO A 46 18.39 3.33 9.27
CA PRO A 46 19.53 2.59 8.72
C PRO A 46 20.66 3.52 8.24
N HIS A 47 21.63 3.82 9.11
CA HIS A 47 22.77 4.69 8.80
C HIS A 47 24.02 3.91 8.42
N VAL A 48 24.63 4.26 7.29
CA VAL A 48 25.96 3.75 6.92
C VAL A 48 27.04 4.56 7.66
N PHE A 49 28.01 3.91 8.30
CA PHE A 49 29.06 4.61 9.05
C PHE A 49 30.49 4.19 8.69
N ALA A 50 30.68 2.98 8.16
CA ALA A 50 31.98 2.43 7.83
C ALA A 50 31.85 1.40 6.71
N GLY A 51 32.96 1.04 6.06
CA GLY A 51 32.95 0.03 5.00
C GLY A 51 34.34 -0.46 4.62
N LEU A 52 34.39 -1.50 3.79
CA LEU A 52 35.64 -2.05 3.29
C LEU A 52 36.30 -1.11 2.26
N GLU A 53 37.62 -0.98 2.38
CA GLU A 53 38.47 -0.40 1.34
C GLU A 53 38.57 -1.35 0.14
N GLU A 54 38.64 -0.80 -1.07
CA GLU A 54 38.65 -1.61 -2.29
C GLU A 54 39.91 -2.50 -2.36
N GLY A 55 39.71 -3.80 -2.59
CA GLY A 55 40.80 -4.79 -2.63
C GLY A 55 41.44 -5.09 -1.27
N SER A 56 40.81 -4.69 -0.16
CA SER A 56 41.35 -4.80 1.20
C SER A 56 40.29 -5.32 2.18
N GLU A 57 40.71 -6.10 3.17
CA GLU A 57 39.84 -6.51 4.29
C GLU A 57 39.73 -5.44 5.37
N ARG A 58 40.41 -4.29 5.20
CA ARG A 58 40.40 -3.20 6.16
C ARG A 58 39.09 -2.42 6.09
N THR A 59 38.37 -2.35 7.20
CA THR A 59 37.23 -1.45 7.37
C THR A 59 37.70 -0.03 7.72
N LEU A 60 37.21 0.96 6.98
CA LEU A 60 37.48 2.38 7.21
C LEU A 60 36.20 3.12 7.66
N PRO A 61 36.31 4.08 8.61
CA PRO A 61 35.20 4.94 8.96
C PRO A 61 34.89 5.92 7.83
N LEU A 62 33.61 6.21 7.64
CA LEU A 62 33.13 7.28 6.75
C LEU A 62 32.87 8.52 7.60
N GLU A 63 33.88 9.39 7.72
CA GLU A 63 33.88 10.52 8.66
C GLU A 63 32.65 11.44 8.56
N LYS A 64 32.26 11.83 7.33
CA LYS A 64 31.06 12.67 7.10
C LYS A 64 29.79 11.99 7.58
N GLU A 65 29.65 10.69 7.29
CA GLU A 65 28.48 9.91 7.64
C GLU A 65 28.39 9.66 9.15
N SER A 66 29.53 9.35 9.77
CA SER A 66 29.67 9.14 11.21
C SER A 66 29.40 10.43 11.99
N GLY A 67 29.90 11.58 11.52
CA GLY A 67 29.64 12.88 12.13
C GLY A 67 28.15 13.25 12.09
N ALA A 68 27.49 13.05 10.94
CA ALA A 68 26.07 13.30 10.80
C ALA A 68 25.23 12.37 11.70
N LEU A 69 25.60 11.08 11.80
CA LEU A 69 24.97 10.14 12.73
C LEU A 69 25.13 10.60 14.20
N ALA A 70 26.33 11.02 14.61
CA ALA A 70 26.57 11.49 15.97
C ALA A 70 25.71 12.72 16.33
N LEU A 71 25.55 13.68 15.43
CA LEU A 71 24.66 14.84 15.62
C LEU A 71 23.21 14.42 15.80
N ARG A 72 22.74 13.45 15.00
CA ARG A 72 21.39 12.92 15.08
C ARG A 72 21.13 12.17 16.38
N VAL A 73 22.05 11.31 16.82
CA VAL A 73 21.98 10.66 18.13
C VAL A 73 21.97 11.69 19.26
N ALA A 74 22.76 12.76 19.16
CA ALA A 74 22.74 13.84 20.15
C ALA A 74 21.37 14.54 20.24
N ARG A 75 20.66 14.74 19.13
CA ARG A 75 19.29 15.27 19.12
C ARG A 75 18.29 14.32 19.77
N TRP A 76 18.38 13.01 19.53
CA TRP A 76 17.55 12.02 20.22
C TRP A 76 17.79 12.01 21.74
N LEU A 77 19.04 12.11 22.18
CA LEU A 77 19.38 12.24 23.59
C LEU A 77 18.83 13.54 24.19
N ARG A 78 18.87 14.64 23.44
CA ARG A 78 18.27 15.92 23.86
C ARG A 78 16.76 15.79 24.01
N LEU A 79 16.07 15.20 23.02
CA LEU A 79 14.62 14.97 23.05
C LEU A 79 14.21 14.19 24.31
N ARG A 80 14.96 13.15 24.67
CA ARG A 80 14.67 12.32 25.86
C ARG A 80 14.93 13.04 27.18
N LYS A 81 15.96 13.89 27.24
CA LYS A 81 16.37 14.60 28.47
C LYS A 81 15.52 15.84 28.75
N LYS A 82 15.03 16.51 27.70
CA LYS A 82 14.27 17.76 27.81
C LYS A 82 12.91 17.49 28.45
N VAL A 83 12.48 18.38 29.35
CA VAL A 83 11.14 18.28 29.97
C VAL A 83 10.06 18.62 28.95
N ASN A 84 8.89 17.97 29.03
CA ASN A 84 7.83 18.10 28.02
C ASN A 84 7.40 19.56 27.79
N ALA A 85 7.33 20.38 28.84
CA ALA A 85 6.93 21.79 28.75
C ALA A 85 7.87 22.64 27.86
N GLU A 86 9.14 22.25 27.74
CA GLU A 86 10.13 22.97 26.95
C GLU A 86 10.29 22.41 25.53
N LYS A 87 9.80 21.20 25.25
CA LYS A 87 9.95 20.53 23.95
C LYS A 87 9.21 21.30 22.88
N ARG A 88 9.89 21.57 21.76
CA ARG A 88 9.28 22.13 20.54
C ARG A 88 9.00 21.03 19.54
N ILE A 89 7.73 20.81 19.22
CA ILE A 89 7.31 19.74 18.31
C ILE A 89 6.81 20.37 17.02
N ALA A 90 7.38 19.96 15.89
CA ALA A 90 6.86 20.29 14.58
C ALA A 90 5.98 19.15 14.09
N ILE A 91 4.73 19.44 13.77
CA ILE A 91 3.78 18.53 13.13
C ILE A 91 3.57 19.03 11.71
N VAL A 92 3.79 18.18 10.71
CA VAL A 92 3.68 18.55 9.29
C VAL A 92 2.53 17.78 8.65
N LEU A 93 1.61 18.53 8.08
CA LEU A 93 0.48 18.02 7.30
C LEU A 93 0.83 18.05 5.81
N PHE A 94 0.30 17.06 5.10
CA PHE A 94 0.42 17.00 3.64
C PHE A 94 -0.60 17.90 2.96
N ASN A 95 -0.22 18.37 1.77
CA ASN A 95 -1.04 19.21 0.90
C ASN A 95 -0.76 18.82 -0.55
N PHE A 96 -1.20 17.61 -0.94
CA PHE A 96 -0.98 17.09 -2.28
C PHE A 96 -2.26 16.47 -2.86
N PRO A 97 -2.66 16.85 -4.10
CA PRO A 97 -2.19 18.02 -4.86
C PRO A 97 -2.46 19.34 -4.12
N PRO A 98 -1.63 20.38 -4.30
CA PRO A 98 -1.73 21.61 -3.54
C PRO A 98 -2.98 22.41 -3.91
N ASN A 99 -4.05 22.24 -3.12
CA ASN A 99 -5.24 23.08 -3.15
C ASN A 99 -5.89 23.10 -1.76
N LEU A 100 -6.77 24.08 -1.52
CA LEU A 100 -7.45 24.25 -0.22
C LEU A 100 -8.28 23.04 0.22
N GLY A 101 -8.73 22.19 -0.71
CA GLY A 101 -9.49 20.97 -0.42
C GLY A 101 -8.63 19.82 0.11
N ASN A 102 -7.33 19.81 -0.24
CA ASN A 102 -6.40 18.72 0.03
C ASN A 102 -5.42 19.02 1.18
N ALA A 103 -5.47 20.23 1.77
CA ALA A 103 -4.66 20.57 2.92
C ALA A 103 -5.08 19.74 4.15
N GLY A 104 -4.21 18.83 4.58
CA GLY A 104 -4.50 17.86 5.64
C GLY A 104 -5.30 16.66 5.16
N THR A 105 -5.06 16.17 3.95
CA THR A 105 -5.51 14.83 3.54
C THR A 105 -4.45 13.78 3.87
N ALA A 106 -4.91 12.58 4.23
CA ALA A 106 -4.07 11.42 4.47
C ALA A 106 -4.89 10.17 4.21
N ALA A 107 -4.23 9.09 3.79
CA ALA A 107 -4.90 7.82 3.51
C ALA A 107 -5.78 7.40 4.69
N PHE A 108 -7.09 7.43 4.43
CA PHE A 108 -8.14 7.03 5.36
C PHE A 108 -8.15 7.67 6.75
N LEU A 109 -7.61 8.87 6.92
CA LEU A 109 -7.51 9.51 8.23
C LEU A 109 -8.32 10.80 8.29
N GLU A 110 -9.14 10.96 9.33
CA GLU A 110 -9.65 12.26 9.72
C GLU A 110 -8.50 13.01 10.40
N VAL A 111 -7.76 13.79 9.61
CA VAL A 111 -6.55 14.47 10.03
C VAL A 111 -6.79 15.52 11.12
N PHE A 112 -7.81 16.37 10.99
CA PHE A 112 -7.99 17.51 11.91
C PHE A 112 -8.52 17.07 13.27
N GLU A 113 -9.50 16.15 13.31
CA GLU A 113 -10.02 15.56 14.54
C GLU A 113 -8.95 14.73 15.24
N SER A 114 -8.18 13.92 14.49
CA SER A 114 -7.06 13.17 15.05
C SER A 114 -5.96 14.07 15.60
N LEU A 115 -5.64 15.16 14.89
CA LEU A 115 -4.66 16.14 15.34
C LEU A 115 -5.15 16.86 16.60
N PHE A 116 -6.41 17.27 16.66
CA PHE A 116 -7.00 17.91 17.84
C PHE A 116 -6.90 17.00 19.08
N ARG A 117 -7.18 15.71 18.91
CA ARG A 117 -7.01 14.68 19.96
C ARG A 117 -5.56 14.54 20.40
N LEU A 118 -4.62 14.51 19.46
CA LEU A 118 -3.20 14.48 19.78
C LEU A 118 -2.76 15.73 20.56
N LEU A 119 -3.17 16.93 20.15
CA LEU A 119 -2.86 18.18 20.85
C LEU A 119 -3.41 18.16 22.29
N LYS A 120 -4.63 17.64 22.48
CA LYS A 120 -5.22 17.45 23.82
C LYS A 120 -4.40 16.49 24.67
N LYS A 121 -3.94 15.37 24.08
CA LYS A 121 -3.06 14.41 24.75
C LYS A 121 -1.72 15.04 25.15
N LEU A 122 -1.04 15.70 24.22
CA LEU A 122 0.24 16.38 24.47
C LEU A 122 0.10 17.40 25.61
N LYS A 123 -0.98 18.19 25.62
CA LYS A 123 -1.27 19.11 26.73
C LYS A 123 -1.39 18.38 28.07
N SER A 124 -2.11 17.26 28.11
CA SER A 124 -2.27 16.45 29.34
C SER A 124 -0.97 15.80 29.81
N ASP A 125 -0.05 15.50 28.89
CA ASP A 125 1.28 14.96 29.18
C ASP A 125 2.31 16.05 29.54
N GLY A 126 1.87 17.30 29.67
CA GLY A 126 2.67 18.43 30.15
C GLY A 126 3.45 19.18 29.08
N TYR A 127 3.14 18.97 27.79
CA TYR A 127 3.65 19.85 26.73
C TYR A 127 2.95 21.21 26.78
N LEU A 128 3.67 22.28 26.43
CA LEU A 128 3.07 23.61 26.32
C LEU A 128 2.23 23.69 25.04
N VAL A 129 0.92 23.52 25.17
CA VAL A 129 -0.03 23.53 24.05
C VAL A 129 -1.18 24.52 24.30
N ASP A 130 -1.26 25.53 23.46
CA ASP A 130 -2.39 26.47 23.40
C ASP A 130 -3.54 25.84 22.61
N LEU A 131 -4.22 24.87 23.24
CA LEU A 131 -5.27 24.08 22.61
C LEU A 131 -6.42 24.99 22.09
N PRO A 132 -6.79 24.91 20.80
CA PRO A 132 -7.97 25.60 20.27
C PRO A 132 -9.27 25.09 20.93
N ALA A 133 -10.36 25.84 20.80
CA ALA A 133 -11.65 25.48 21.41
C ALA A 133 -12.32 24.29 20.70
N SER A 134 -12.06 24.09 19.40
CA SER A 134 -12.61 23.00 18.61
C SER A 134 -11.72 22.62 17.42
N THR A 135 -12.05 21.48 16.79
CA THR A 135 -11.47 21.03 15.52
C THR A 135 -11.68 22.06 14.39
N ASP A 136 -12.84 22.74 14.36
CA ASP A 136 -13.10 23.81 13.39
C ASP A 136 -12.20 25.03 13.59
N GLU A 137 -11.94 25.43 14.85
CA GLU A 137 -11.02 26.53 15.13
C GLU A 137 -9.58 26.15 14.76
N LEU A 138 -9.15 24.92 15.05
CA LEU A 138 -7.87 24.38 14.61
C LEU A 138 -7.72 24.50 13.08
N ARG A 139 -8.73 24.07 12.34
CA ARG A 139 -8.76 24.13 10.87
C ARG A 139 -8.74 25.58 10.36
N ALA A 140 -9.60 26.45 10.90
CA ALA A 140 -9.68 27.85 10.47
C ALA A 140 -8.39 28.63 10.72
N ARG A 141 -7.72 28.40 11.86
CA ARG A 141 -6.43 29.03 12.17
C ARG A 141 -5.32 28.57 11.23
N LEU A 142 -5.35 27.32 10.78
CA LEU A 142 -4.34 26.76 9.89
C LEU A 142 -4.58 27.12 8.41
N LEU A 143 -5.83 27.02 7.95
CA LEU A 143 -6.18 27.14 6.54
C LEU A 143 -6.60 28.55 6.14
N ASP A 144 -7.28 29.31 7.02
CA ASP A 144 -7.76 30.65 6.65
C ASP A 144 -6.84 31.76 7.16
N GLY A 145 -6.68 31.87 8.49
CA GLY A 145 -5.78 32.81 9.16
C GLY A 145 -5.54 34.12 8.40
N ASN A 146 -4.28 34.38 8.04
CA ASN A 146 -3.87 35.55 7.25
C ASN A 146 -3.63 35.24 5.75
N ARG A 147 -4.13 34.11 5.21
CA ARG A 147 -3.75 33.63 3.87
C ARG A 147 -4.01 34.64 2.75
N LEU A 148 -5.12 35.39 2.84
CA LEU A 148 -5.54 36.38 1.84
C LEU A 148 -4.60 37.59 1.81
N LEU A 149 -3.95 37.91 2.93
CA LEU A 149 -2.97 39.00 2.99
C LEU A 149 -1.71 38.67 2.17
N TYR A 150 -1.34 37.39 2.13
CA TYR A 150 -0.11 36.92 1.48
C TYR A 150 -0.37 36.20 0.16
N GLY A 151 -1.63 36.00 -0.23
CA GLY A 151 -1.98 35.27 -1.47
C GLY A 151 -1.52 33.82 -1.45
N THR A 152 -1.68 33.13 -0.31
CA THR A 152 -1.23 31.74 -0.09
C THR A 152 -2.41 30.81 0.18
N ASP A 153 -2.16 29.50 0.16
CA ASP A 153 -3.17 28.46 0.40
C ASP A 153 -3.41 28.18 1.88
N GLY A 154 -2.75 28.90 2.79
CA GLY A 154 -2.85 28.67 4.23
C GLY A 154 -2.32 29.83 5.06
N ASN A 155 -2.48 29.76 6.38
CA ASN A 155 -1.93 30.76 7.28
C ASN A 155 -0.39 30.81 7.19
N VAL A 156 0.17 32.01 7.09
CA VAL A 156 1.61 32.25 7.18
C VAL A 156 1.97 32.52 8.64
N GLU A 157 2.69 31.59 9.26
CA GLU A 157 3.17 31.72 10.65
C GLU A 157 4.45 32.56 10.72
N ALA A 158 5.36 32.34 9.78
CA ALA A 158 6.68 32.93 9.84
C ALA A 158 7.21 33.34 8.47
N HIS A 159 8.15 34.28 8.50
CA HIS A 159 8.93 34.69 7.33
C HIS A 159 10.39 34.32 7.55
N TYR A 160 10.97 33.54 6.64
CA TYR A 160 12.34 33.08 6.76
C TYR A 160 13.26 33.81 5.75
N PRO A 161 14.21 34.66 6.20
CA PRO A 161 15.06 35.44 5.30
C PRO A 161 15.94 34.58 4.40
N VAL A 162 16.08 34.99 3.14
CA VAL A 162 16.88 34.28 2.13
C VAL A 162 18.35 34.21 2.53
N GLU A 163 18.90 35.26 3.14
CA GLU A 163 20.29 35.29 3.59
C GLU A 163 20.55 34.24 4.68
N LEU A 164 19.55 34.03 5.55
CA LEU A 164 19.64 33.07 6.63
C LEU A 164 19.50 31.64 6.11
N TYR A 165 18.57 31.42 5.18
CA TYR A 165 18.44 30.17 4.43
C TYR A 165 19.73 29.77 3.74
N ARG A 166 20.36 30.69 2.99
CA ARG A 166 21.64 30.42 2.30
C ARG A 166 22.75 30.03 3.27
N LYS A 167 22.80 30.68 4.44
CA LYS A 167 23.80 30.40 5.48
C LYS A 167 23.59 29.04 6.16
N GLN A 168 22.33 28.67 6.42
CA GLN A 168 21.99 27.49 7.21
C GLN A 168 21.82 26.23 6.36
N PHE A 169 21.43 26.38 5.09
CA PHE A 169 21.22 25.28 4.16
C PHE A 169 22.08 25.44 2.90
N PRO A 170 23.42 25.24 2.98
CA PRO A 170 24.34 25.46 1.86
C PRO A 170 24.06 24.58 0.64
N ALA A 171 23.28 23.50 0.79
CA ALA A 171 22.81 22.69 -0.32
C ALA A 171 21.88 23.45 -1.29
N TYR A 172 21.46 24.69 -0.96
CA TYR A 172 20.71 25.55 -1.87
C TYR A 172 21.41 25.76 -3.22
N GLU A 173 22.74 25.76 -3.26
CA GLU A 173 23.52 25.92 -4.51
C GLU A 173 23.22 24.78 -5.51
N LYS A 174 22.82 23.61 -5.02
CA LYS A 174 22.41 22.47 -5.86
C LYS A 174 20.95 22.59 -6.34
N ILE A 175 20.17 23.47 -5.74
CA ILE A 175 18.78 23.75 -6.13
C ILE A 175 18.73 24.80 -7.25
N GLU A 176 19.63 25.79 -7.22
CA GLU A 176 19.64 26.94 -8.14
C GLU A 176 19.68 26.54 -9.65
N PRO A 177 20.44 25.52 -10.08
CA PRO A 177 20.40 25.06 -11.48
C PRO A 177 19.01 24.60 -11.95
N PHE A 178 18.16 24.19 -11.01
CA PHE A 178 16.82 23.70 -11.30
C PHE A 178 15.76 24.77 -11.12
N TRP A 179 15.84 25.57 -10.07
CA TRP A 179 14.75 26.45 -9.63
C TRP A 179 15.10 27.95 -9.66
N GLY A 180 16.23 28.31 -10.27
CA GLY A 180 16.75 29.68 -10.29
C GLY A 180 17.32 30.09 -8.93
N ASP A 181 17.84 31.30 -8.82
CA ASP A 181 18.43 31.81 -7.57
C ASP A 181 17.40 31.81 -6.42
N ALA A 182 17.84 31.48 -5.21
CA ALA A 182 16.98 31.60 -4.02
C ALA A 182 16.44 33.06 -3.89
N PRO A 183 15.13 33.27 -3.67
CA PRO A 183 14.13 32.29 -3.19
C PRO A 183 13.34 31.50 -4.25
N GLY A 184 13.63 31.64 -5.54
CA GLY A 184 12.80 31.08 -6.61
C GLY A 184 11.40 31.72 -6.66
N GLU A 185 10.41 30.98 -7.17
CA GLU A 185 9.07 31.52 -7.47
C GLU A 185 7.98 31.18 -6.45
N LEU A 186 8.21 30.17 -5.60
CA LEU A 186 7.17 29.62 -4.71
C LEU A 186 7.26 30.22 -3.30
N LEU A 187 6.09 30.49 -2.70
CA LEU A 187 5.90 30.87 -1.29
C LEU A 187 6.92 31.88 -0.77
N ASN A 188 7.10 33.02 -1.44
CA ASN A 188 8.05 34.04 -1.00
C ASN A 188 7.64 35.46 -1.42
N ASP A 189 8.26 36.46 -0.77
CA ASP A 189 8.12 37.89 -1.08
C ASP A 189 9.39 38.49 -1.74
N ARG A 190 10.20 37.64 -2.39
CA ARG A 190 11.55 37.88 -2.94
C ARG A 190 12.68 38.01 -1.91
N SER A 191 12.38 38.44 -0.68
CA SER A 191 13.38 38.61 0.39
C SER A 191 13.29 37.52 1.46
N ARG A 192 12.12 36.92 1.61
CA ARG A 192 11.80 35.96 2.67
C ARG A 192 10.86 34.89 2.12
N PHE A 193 11.03 33.66 2.59
CA PHE A 193 10.08 32.57 2.39
C PHE A 193 8.89 32.70 3.36
N HIS A 194 7.70 32.31 2.91
CA HIS A 194 6.50 32.17 3.72
C HIS A 194 6.39 30.75 4.27
N ILE A 195 6.40 30.61 5.59
CA ILE A 195 6.23 29.34 6.27
C ILE A 195 4.74 29.15 6.59
N LEU A 196 4.10 28.22 5.88
CA LEU A 196 2.68 27.92 6.06
C LEU A 196 2.47 27.06 7.30
N GLY A 197 1.60 27.49 8.20
CA GLY A 197 1.32 26.80 9.46
C GLY A 197 0.75 27.71 10.54
N THR A 198 0.63 27.19 11.75
CA THR A 198 0.35 27.99 12.95
C THR A 198 0.92 27.33 14.21
N SER A 199 1.33 28.14 15.18
CA SER A 199 1.79 27.65 16.49
C SER A 199 0.67 27.57 17.53
N PHE A 200 0.66 26.48 18.30
CA PHE A 200 -0.17 26.24 19.48
C PHE A 200 0.75 26.04 20.70
N GLY A 201 1.27 27.13 21.26
CA GLY A 201 2.34 27.08 22.26
C GLY A 201 3.67 26.62 21.65
N ASN A 202 4.27 25.55 22.19
CA ASN A 202 5.50 24.94 21.66
C ASN A 202 5.22 23.83 20.62
N VAL A 203 4.01 23.77 20.06
CA VAL A 203 3.68 22.84 18.97
C VAL A 203 3.35 23.63 17.72
N PHE A 204 4.19 23.52 16.70
CA PHE A 204 3.94 24.11 15.38
C PHE A 204 3.25 23.07 14.50
N VAL A 205 2.13 23.45 13.88
CA VAL A 205 1.46 22.65 12.86
C VAL A 205 1.67 23.35 11.52
N GLY A 206 2.47 22.75 10.65
CA GLY A 206 2.84 23.29 9.33
C GLY A 206 2.16 22.56 8.19
N GLN A 207 1.96 23.27 7.08
CA GLN A 207 1.60 22.65 5.80
C GLN A 207 2.87 22.46 4.98
N GLN A 208 3.13 21.22 4.55
CA GLN A 208 4.28 20.95 3.70
C GLN A 208 4.15 21.72 2.38
N PRO A 209 5.18 22.50 1.96
CA PRO A 209 5.19 23.09 0.63
C PRO A 209 5.07 22.04 -0.46
N SER A 210 4.55 22.44 -1.62
CA SER A 210 4.48 21.55 -2.78
C SER A 210 5.88 21.20 -3.30
N PHE A 211 5.99 20.08 -4.02
CA PHE A 211 7.28 19.62 -4.54
C PHE A 211 7.74 20.47 -5.75
N GLY A 212 6.79 21.10 -6.45
CA GLY A 212 7.04 22.14 -7.44
C GLY A 212 6.95 21.69 -8.90
N TYR A 213 7.01 20.39 -9.20
CA TYR A 213 6.87 19.90 -10.58
C TYR A 213 5.42 19.91 -11.08
N GLU A 214 4.44 20.07 -10.19
CA GLU A 214 3.00 20.01 -10.53
C GLU A 214 2.56 21.05 -11.58
N ARG A 215 3.39 22.08 -11.83
CA ARG A 215 3.08 23.19 -12.76
C ARG A 215 3.83 23.13 -14.10
N ASP A 216 4.79 22.23 -14.28
CA ASP A 216 5.53 22.03 -15.54
C ASP A 216 5.51 20.55 -15.97
N PRO A 217 4.47 20.14 -16.72
CA PRO A 217 4.30 18.76 -17.17
C PRO A 217 5.48 18.26 -18.00
N MET A 218 6.09 19.12 -18.82
CA MET A 218 7.21 18.75 -19.69
C MET A 218 8.47 18.45 -18.89
N ARG A 219 8.75 19.24 -17.85
CA ARG A 219 9.87 18.97 -16.95
C ARG A 219 9.63 17.74 -16.07
N LEU A 220 8.39 17.49 -15.65
CA LEU A 220 8.00 16.27 -14.91
C LEU A 220 8.15 15.01 -15.80
N LEU A 221 7.93 15.13 -17.11
CA LEU A 221 8.12 14.07 -18.10
C LEU A 221 9.59 13.81 -18.46
N MET A 222 10.47 14.83 -18.43
CA MET A 222 11.83 14.74 -18.98
C MET A 222 12.98 14.83 -17.95
N ALA A 223 12.73 15.31 -16.72
CA ALA A 223 13.80 15.51 -15.74
C ALA A 223 14.30 14.16 -15.18
N LYS A 224 15.51 13.76 -15.58
CA LYS A 224 16.25 12.62 -15.01
C LYS A 224 16.97 12.98 -13.69
N ASP A 225 17.16 14.28 -13.44
CA ASP A 225 17.80 14.84 -12.25
C ASP A 225 16.85 15.86 -11.62
N ALA A 226 16.43 15.61 -10.38
CA ALA A 226 15.50 16.49 -9.66
C ALA A 226 16.12 17.01 -8.36
N ALA A 227 15.74 18.22 -7.99
CA ALA A 227 16.06 18.85 -6.71
C ALA A 227 14.76 19.39 -6.10
N PRO A 228 14.62 19.45 -4.77
CA PRO A 228 13.49 20.14 -4.15
C PRO A 228 13.53 21.62 -4.54
N ASN A 229 12.37 22.26 -4.64
CA ASN A 229 12.35 23.72 -4.82
C ASN A 229 12.82 24.43 -3.53
N HIS A 230 13.16 25.73 -3.67
CA HIS A 230 13.67 26.52 -2.56
C HIS A 230 12.70 26.64 -1.37
N ALA A 231 11.39 26.79 -1.60
CA ALA A 231 10.41 26.90 -0.52
C ALA A 231 10.32 25.61 0.32
N PHE A 232 10.38 24.46 -0.34
CA PHE A 232 10.40 23.14 0.31
C PHE A 232 11.65 22.98 1.21
N ALA A 233 12.84 23.28 0.67
CA ALA A 233 14.07 23.21 1.45
C ALA A 233 14.12 24.25 2.58
N ALA A 234 13.63 25.46 2.32
CA ALA A 234 13.54 26.54 3.30
C ALA A 234 12.62 26.17 4.47
N PHE A 235 11.51 25.48 4.22
CA PHE A 235 10.61 25.00 5.27
C PHE A 235 11.31 24.07 6.26
N TYR A 236 12.00 23.03 5.77
CA TYR A 236 12.72 22.11 6.66
C TYR A 236 13.94 22.76 7.34
N SER A 237 14.66 23.63 6.64
CA SER A 237 15.75 24.42 7.22
C SER A 237 15.25 25.31 8.36
N TRP A 238 14.10 25.96 8.17
CA TRP A 238 13.47 26.78 9.21
C TRP A 238 13.06 25.93 10.42
N LEU A 239 12.50 24.73 10.21
CA LEU A 239 12.14 23.82 11.29
C LEU A 239 13.33 23.42 12.17
N ASP A 240 14.47 23.07 11.57
CA ASP A 240 15.67 22.66 12.33
C ASP A 240 16.36 23.86 13.01
N HIS A 241 16.54 24.95 12.28
CA HIS A 241 17.46 26.02 12.70
C HIS A 241 16.78 27.22 13.38
N GLU A 242 15.61 27.63 12.92
CA GLU A 242 14.94 28.86 13.41
C GLU A 242 13.84 28.54 14.41
N TYR A 243 12.89 27.66 14.04
CA TYR A 243 11.91 27.13 14.99
C TYR A 243 12.60 26.32 16.09
N GLY A 244 13.67 25.60 15.72
CA GLY A 244 14.47 24.82 16.65
C GLY A 244 13.70 23.60 17.17
N ALA A 245 13.05 22.86 16.27
CA ALA A 245 12.31 21.65 16.61
C ALA A 245 13.20 20.64 17.37
N ASP A 246 12.61 19.99 18.38
CA ASP A 246 13.19 18.83 19.06
C ASP A 246 12.79 17.51 18.40
N ALA A 247 11.63 17.49 17.75
CA ALA A 247 11.14 16.37 16.97
C ALA A 247 10.23 16.85 15.84
N LEU A 248 10.25 16.11 14.74
CA LEU A 248 9.34 16.25 13.61
C LEU A 248 8.37 15.06 13.58
N LEU A 249 7.07 15.35 13.48
CA LEU A 249 6.02 14.38 13.23
C LEU A 249 5.35 14.71 11.90
N HIS A 250 5.53 13.86 10.89
CA HIS A 250 4.60 13.88 9.76
C HIS A 250 3.31 13.17 10.14
N PHE A 251 2.19 13.79 9.82
CA PHE A 251 0.90 13.36 10.31
C PHE A 251 0.00 12.90 9.16
N GLY A 252 -0.04 11.58 8.98
CA GLY A 252 -0.74 10.93 7.88
C GLY A 252 0.21 10.19 6.95
N THR A 253 -0.36 9.47 6.00
CA THR A 253 0.36 8.73 4.96
C THR A 253 0.71 9.67 3.78
N HIS A 254 1.78 9.37 3.03
CA HIS A 254 2.26 10.06 1.81
C HIS A 254 3.01 11.39 1.97
N GLY A 255 4.23 11.36 2.53
CA GLY A 255 5.08 12.55 2.50
C GLY A 255 6.02 12.65 1.32
N ALA A 256 6.23 13.87 0.85
CA ALA A 256 7.12 14.09 -0.29
C ALA A 256 8.60 13.93 0.07
N LEU A 257 8.98 14.10 1.35
CA LEU A 257 10.39 14.16 1.77
C LEU A 257 11.14 12.86 1.46
N GLU A 258 10.54 11.71 1.75
CA GLU A 258 11.19 10.42 1.54
C GLU A 258 11.42 10.09 0.06
N PHE A 259 10.58 10.60 -0.85
CA PHE A 259 10.70 10.39 -2.29
C PHE A 259 11.66 11.37 -2.97
N MET A 260 12.26 12.31 -2.24
CA MET A 260 13.23 13.24 -2.80
C MET A 260 14.47 12.52 -3.34
N PRO A 261 15.11 12.99 -4.42
CA PRO A 261 16.16 12.22 -5.10
C PRO A 261 17.36 11.86 -4.23
N GLY A 262 17.92 10.67 -4.46
CA GLY A 262 19.00 10.09 -3.67
C GLY A 262 18.96 8.56 -3.67
N LYS A 263 19.91 7.93 -2.96
CA LYS A 263 20.04 6.47 -2.86
C LYS A 263 18.77 5.83 -2.30
N GLN A 264 18.39 4.64 -2.76
CA GLN A 264 17.17 3.95 -2.28
C GLN A 264 17.25 3.57 -0.80
N VAL A 265 18.41 3.10 -0.35
CA VAL A 265 18.66 2.72 1.05
C VAL A 265 20.13 2.91 1.41
N GLY A 266 20.43 3.14 2.69
CA GLY A 266 21.79 3.45 3.15
C GLY A 266 22.27 4.78 2.57
N LEU A 267 21.53 5.86 2.88
CA LEU A 267 21.74 7.18 2.29
C LEU A 267 23.11 7.76 2.65
N SER A 268 23.72 8.45 1.69
CA SER A 268 24.85 9.34 1.97
C SER A 268 24.37 10.71 2.46
N THR A 269 25.28 11.49 3.05
CA THR A 269 25.09 12.92 3.37
C THR A 269 24.78 13.82 2.16
N GLU A 270 24.83 13.29 0.94
CA GLU A 270 24.51 13.99 -0.30
C GLU A 270 23.06 13.75 -0.79
N CYS A 271 22.35 12.79 -0.20
CA CYS A 271 20.97 12.47 -0.56
C CYS A 271 19.99 13.51 0.00
N TRP A 272 19.05 14.00 -0.82
CA TRP A 272 18.11 15.05 -0.43
C TRP A 272 17.29 14.73 0.83
N PRO A 273 16.69 13.52 0.99
CA PRO A 273 15.92 13.21 2.20
C PRO A 273 16.73 13.44 3.49
N ARG A 274 18.01 13.04 3.48
CA ARG A 274 18.94 13.22 4.60
C ARG A 274 19.33 14.68 4.82
N GLN A 275 19.54 15.44 3.75
CA GLN A 275 19.88 16.86 3.85
C GLN A 275 18.71 17.69 4.41
N LEU A 276 17.49 17.40 3.95
CA LEU A 276 16.28 18.10 4.36
C LEU A 276 15.93 17.80 5.82
N ILE A 277 15.91 16.53 6.22
CA ILE A 277 15.60 16.18 7.62
C ILE A 277 16.71 16.56 8.59
N GLY A 278 17.96 16.60 8.10
CA GLY A 278 19.15 16.88 8.88
C GLY A 278 19.26 15.97 10.10
N SER A 279 19.36 16.59 11.27
CA SER A 279 19.56 15.89 12.55
C SER A 279 18.28 15.65 13.34
N LEU A 280 17.11 16.05 12.83
CA LEU A 280 15.84 16.00 13.57
C LEU A 280 15.34 14.56 13.77
N PRO A 281 15.06 14.13 15.02
CA PRO A 281 14.27 12.93 15.29
C PRO A 281 12.94 13.00 14.54
N HIS A 282 12.64 11.95 13.79
CA HIS A 282 11.58 11.96 12.81
C HIS A 282 10.59 10.82 13.06
N PHE A 283 9.32 11.19 13.15
CA PHE A 283 8.21 10.29 13.42
C PHE A 283 7.14 10.45 12.36
N TYR A 284 6.34 9.40 12.19
CA TYR A 284 5.22 9.37 11.24
C TYR A 284 4.01 8.67 11.85
N CYS A 285 2.82 9.24 11.71
CA CYS A 285 1.57 8.48 11.83
C CYS A 285 1.30 7.82 10.47
N TYR A 286 1.26 6.50 10.40
CA TYR A 286 1.18 5.78 9.12
C TYR A 286 0.05 4.75 9.14
N CYS A 287 -0.68 4.58 8.04
CA CYS A 287 -1.71 3.54 7.97
C CYS A 287 -1.04 2.16 8.02
N VAL A 288 -1.56 1.26 8.86
CA VAL A 288 -1.00 -0.09 9.03
C VAL A 288 -1.05 -0.91 7.74
N ASN A 289 -2.02 -0.61 6.87
CA ASN A 289 -2.20 -1.27 5.59
C ASN A 289 -1.31 -0.73 4.46
N ASN A 290 -0.38 0.20 4.70
CA ASN A 290 0.59 0.63 3.68
C ASN A 290 2.04 0.34 4.09
N PRO A 291 2.44 -0.94 4.20
CA PRO A 291 3.79 -1.32 4.60
C PRO A 291 4.86 -0.86 3.61
N SER A 292 4.51 -0.77 2.32
CA SER A 292 5.46 -0.53 1.23
C SER A 292 6.02 0.89 1.28
N GLU A 293 5.17 1.91 1.31
CA GLU A 293 5.60 3.30 1.44
C GLU A 293 6.13 3.59 2.85
N GLY A 294 5.58 2.93 3.87
CA GLY A 294 6.11 2.98 5.23
C GLY A 294 7.59 2.56 5.28
N ALA A 295 7.98 1.49 4.58
CA ALA A 295 9.37 1.07 4.48
C ALA A 295 10.26 2.15 3.81
N ILE A 296 9.74 2.85 2.79
CA ILE A 296 10.45 3.97 2.17
C ILE A 296 10.63 5.14 3.16
N ALA A 297 9.60 5.52 3.91
CA ALA A 297 9.70 6.55 4.95
C ALA A 297 10.73 6.19 6.04
N LYS A 298 10.82 4.91 6.44
CA LYS A 298 11.84 4.42 7.38
C LYS A 298 13.25 4.51 6.81
N ARG A 299 13.44 4.03 5.58
CA ARG A 299 14.77 3.87 4.95
C ARG A 299 15.33 5.18 4.40
N ARG A 300 14.47 6.06 3.88
CA ARG A 300 14.84 7.33 3.26
C ARG A 300 14.55 8.55 4.13
N GLY A 301 13.45 8.53 4.86
CA GLY A 301 13.09 9.60 5.79
C GLY A 301 13.72 9.46 7.19
N TYR A 302 14.26 8.29 7.54
CA TYR A 302 14.64 7.96 8.92
C TYR A 302 13.48 8.09 9.92
N ALA A 303 12.26 7.79 9.44
CA ALA A 303 11.06 7.87 10.26
C ALA A 303 10.95 6.66 11.20
N THR A 304 10.53 6.93 12.45
CA THR A 304 9.92 5.91 13.31
C THR A 304 8.41 5.95 13.10
N LEU A 305 7.84 4.87 12.59
CA LEU A 305 6.41 4.83 12.28
C LEU A 305 5.59 4.53 13.54
N VAL A 306 4.40 5.09 13.60
CA VAL A 306 3.35 4.73 14.55
C VAL A 306 2.12 4.40 13.73
N SER A 307 1.78 3.11 13.68
CA SER A 307 0.65 2.60 12.91
C SER A 307 -0.68 3.13 13.44
N TYR A 308 -1.60 3.40 12.53
CA TYR A 308 -3.03 3.54 12.80
C TYR A 308 -3.85 2.59 11.93
N MET A 309 -5.07 2.28 12.34
CA MET A 309 -5.95 1.35 11.62
C MET A 309 -6.53 1.99 10.35
N ALA A 310 -6.75 1.21 9.29
CA ALA A 310 -7.67 1.62 8.24
C ALA A 310 -9.10 1.77 8.83
N PRO A 311 -10.02 2.50 8.18
CA PRO A 311 -11.38 2.65 8.65
C PRO A 311 -12.05 1.28 8.68
N PRO A 312 -13.00 1.07 9.59
CA PRO A 312 -13.75 -0.15 9.60
C PRO A 312 -14.44 -0.38 8.24
N LEU A 313 -14.39 -1.63 7.80
CA LEU A 313 -15.18 -2.11 6.69
C LEU A 313 -16.62 -2.41 7.14
N GLU A 314 -17.59 -2.06 6.30
CA GLU A 314 -19.00 -2.43 6.44
C GLU A 314 -19.56 -2.83 5.06
N HIS A 315 -20.68 -3.53 5.04
CA HIS A 315 -21.38 -3.84 3.80
C HIS A 315 -21.88 -2.56 3.12
N ALA A 316 -21.65 -2.42 1.82
CA ALA A 316 -22.09 -1.25 1.05
C ALA A 316 -23.61 -1.08 1.09
N GLY A 317 -24.36 -2.20 1.16
CA GLY A 317 -25.81 -2.19 1.21
C GLY A 317 -26.44 -1.70 -0.10
N LEU A 318 -27.77 -1.60 -0.11
CA LEU A 318 -28.52 -1.05 -1.23
C LEU A 318 -29.24 0.25 -0.85
N TYR A 319 -29.20 1.24 -1.75
CA TYR A 319 -29.84 2.54 -1.57
C TYR A 319 -30.62 2.98 -2.80
N LYS A 320 -31.60 3.88 -2.59
CA LYS A 320 -32.43 4.50 -3.63
C LYS A 320 -32.97 3.47 -4.64
N GLY A 321 -32.66 3.64 -5.93
CA GLY A 321 -33.14 2.78 -7.02
C GLY A 321 -32.73 1.31 -6.86
N MET A 322 -31.55 1.02 -6.33
CA MET A 322 -31.10 -0.37 -6.12
C MET A 322 -31.93 -1.10 -5.06
N ARG A 323 -32.30 -0.40 -3.99
CA ARG A 323 -33.20 -0.95 -2.95
C ARG A 323 -34.59 -1.21 -3.53
N GLN A 324 -35.12 -0.27 -4.31
CA GLN A 324 -36.39 -0.46 -5.02
C GLN A 324 -36.32 -1.65 -5.98
N LEU A 325 -35.20 -1.80 -6.69
CA LEU A 325 -34.98 -2.91 -7.62
C LEU A 325 -34.99 -4.27 -6.90
N ARG A 326 -34.31 -4.39 -5.75
CA ARG A 326 -34.36 -5.60 -4.92
C ARG A 326 -35.77 -5.94 -4.47
N ASP A 327 -36.53 -4.94 -4.02
CA ASP A 327 -37.89 -5.15 -3.54
C ASP A 327 -38.82 -5.60 -4.71
N LEU A 328 -38.65 -5.03 -5.91
CA LEU A 328 -39.37 -5.44 -7.12
C LEU A 328 -38.97 -6.83 -7.62
N VAL A 329 -37.68 -7.17 -7.60
CA VAL A 329 -37.17 -8.52 -7.90
C VAL A 329 -37.81 -9.54 -6.97
N GLY A 330 -37.87 -9.25 -5.66
CA GLY A 330 -38.57 -10.08 -4.68
C GLY A 330 -40.08 -10.19 -4.96
N ALA A 331 -40.73 -9.08 -5.34
CA ALA A 331 -42.14 -9.08 -5.71
C ALA A 331 -42.43 -9.94 -6.95
N TRP A 332 -41.61 -9.81 -8.00
CA TRP A 332 -41.72 -10.59 -9.23
C TRP A 332 -41.51 -12.08 -8.96
N ARG A 333 -40.56 -12.46 -8.10
CA ARG A 333 -40.35 -13.87 -7.71
C ARG A 333 -41.56 -14.49 -7.01
N ASN A 334 -42.23 -13.72 -6.16
CA ASN A 334 -43.45 -14.19 -5.49
C ASN A 334 -44.65 -14.27 -6.45
N HIS A 335 -44.76 -13.32 -7.37
CA HIS A 335 -45.86 -13.21 -8.34
C HIS A 335 -45.35 -12.69 -9.69
N PRO A 336 -44.93 -13.57 -10.62
CA PRO A 336 -44.42 -13.15 -11.92
C PRO A 336 -45.46 -12.35 -12.70
N SER A 337 -45.10 -11.13 -13.10
CA SER A 337 -45.96 -10.19 -13.82
C SER A 337 -45.17 -9.37 -14.82
N GLY A 338 -45.70 -9.18 -16.02
CA GLY A 338 -45.08 -8.35 -17.06
C GLY A 338 -44.94 -6.89 -16.65
N GLU A 339 -45.92 -6.33 -15.92
CA GLU A 339 -45.88 -4.94 -15.45
C GLU A 339 -44.75 -4.70 -14.45
N VAL A 340 -44.51 -5.66 -13.55
CA VAL A 340 -43.40 -5.60 -12.58
C VAL A 340 -42.07 -5.75 -13.30
N LEU A 341 -42.00 -6.62 -14.31
CA LEU A 341 -40.79 -6.81 -15.11
C LEU A 341 -40.43 -5.56 -15.92
N ASP A 342 -41.41 -4.87 -16.49
CA ASP A 342 -41.19 -3.62 -17.23
C ASP A 342 -40.63 -2.52 -16.29
N GLN A 343 -41.17 -2.41 -15.08
CA GLN A 343 -40.64 -1.50 -14.05
C GLN A 343 -39.21 -1.87 -13.63
N ILE A 344 -38.91 -3.16 -13.48
CA ILE A 344 -37.55 -3.65 -13.19
C ILE A 344 -36.60 -3.22 -14.30
N ARG A 345 -36.95 -3.45 -15.57
CA ARG A 345 -36.12 -3.08 -16.72
C ARG A 345 -35.92 -1.56 -16.83
N GLU A 346 -36.95 -0.76 -16.54
CA GLU A 346 -36.84 0.70 -16.55
C GLU A 346 -35.85 1.20 -15.49
N ILE A 347 -35.98 0.74 -14.25
CA ILE A 347 -35.09 1.14 -13.15
C ILE A 347 -33.67 0.61 -13.38
N ALA A 348 -33.53 -0.65 -13.79
CA ALA A 348 -32.23 -1.25 -14.09
C ALA A 348 -31.51 -0.49 -15.22
N SER A 349 -32.23 -0.07 -16.26
CA SER A 349 -31.69 0.76 -17.33
C SER A 349 -31.19 2.12 -16.83
N GLY A 350 -31.97 2.78 -15.95
CA GLY A 350 -31.54 4.04 -15.31
C GLY A 350 -30.36 3.92 -14.34
N LEU A 351 -29.98 2.69 -13.98
CA LEU A 351 -28.81 2.36 -13.14
C LEU A 351 -27.66 1.73 -13.96
N ASP A 352 -27.77 1.70 -15.30
CA ASP A 352 -26.83 1.04 -16.21
C ASP A 352 -26.65 -0.48 -15.95
N MET A 353 -27.67 -1.15 -15.39
CA MET A 353 -27.70 -2.58 -15.06
C MET A 353 -28.51 -3.39 -16.10
N GLN A 354 -28.11 -3.33 -17.38
CA GLN A 354 -28.92 -3.87 -18.49
C GLN A 354 -28.66 -5.35 -18.83
N GLY A 355 -27.66 -5.98 -18.22
CA GLY A 355 -27.32 -7.39 -18.44
C GLY A 355 -26.41 -7.62 -19.66
N PRO A 356 -25.72 -8.78 -19.74
CA PRO A 356 -24.73 -9.05 -20.78
C PRO A 356 -25.32 -9.42 -22.15
N ALA A 357 -26.62 -9.73 -22.28
CA ALA A 357 -27.22 -10.11 -23.56
C ALA A 357 -28.72 -9.76 -23.69
N PRO A 358 -29.18 -9.33 -24.89
CA PRO A 358 -30.59 -9.05 -25.18
C PRO A 358 -31.48 -10.30 -25.34
N GLU A 359 -30.93 -11.51 -25.26
CA GLU A 359 -31.65 -12.79 -25.50
C GLU A 359 -31.93 -13.61 -24.23
N MET A 360 -31.67 -13.07 -23.03
CA MET A 360 -31.98 -13.77 -21.78
C MET A 360 -33.50 -13.88 -21.59
N ASP A 361 -33.99 -15.05 -21.16
CA ASP A 361 -35.37 -15.16 -20.70
C ASP A 361 -35.58 -14.36 -19.40
N ASP A 362 -36.84 -14.11 -19.06
CA ASP A 362 -37.19 -13.25 -17.93
C ASP A 362 -36.67 -13.81 -16.58
N GLU A 363 -36.64 -15.13 -16.41
CA GLU A 363 -36.18 -15.78 -15.17
C GLU A 363 -34.66 -15.71 -15.02
N ALA A 364 -33.93 -15.93 -16.12
CA ALA A 364 -32.49 -15.76 -16.22
C ALA A 364 -32.09 -14.29 -15.98
N TYR A 365 -32.82 -13.34 -16.56
CA TYR A 365 -32.57 -11.91 -16.36
C TYR A 365 -32.76 -11.49 -14.89
N ILE A 366 -33.85 -11.92 -14.25
CA ILE A 366 -34.10 -11.65 -12.83
C ILE A 366 -33.05 -12.32 -11.93
N THR A 367 -32.62 -13.53 -12.28
CA THR A 367 -31.58 -14.26 -11.54
C THR A 367 -30.23 -13.56 -11.60
N TRP A 368 -29.85 -13.09 -12.79
CA TRP A 368 -28.65 -12.27 -13.01
C TRP A 368 -28.75 -10.94 -12.26
N LEU A 369 -29.85 -10.20 -12.41
CA LEU A 369 -30.00 -8.90 -11.76
C LEU A 369 -29.97 -9.00 -10.23
N ASN A 370 -30.60 -10.04 -9.68
CA ASN A 370 -30.50 -10.33 -8.26
C ASN A 370 -29.08 -10.70 -7.82
N ASN A 371 -28.26 -11.28 -8.72
CA ASN A 371 -26.85 -11.55 -8.44
C ASN A 371 -26.05 -10.25 -8.35
N GLU A 372 -26.20 -9.37 -9.32
CA GLU A 372 -25.52 -8.08 -9.33
C GLU A 372 -25.87 -7.24 -8.10
N LEU A 373 -27.16 -7.17 -7.75
CA LEU A 373 -27.60 -6.47 -6.55
C LEU A 373 -27.01 -7.09 -5.29
N TYR A 374 -26.92 -8.41 -5.22
CA TYR A 374 -26.31 -9.10 -4.08
C TYR A 374 -24.80 -8.83 -3.97
N LEU A 375 -24.06 -8.90 -5.07
CA LEU A 375 -22.63 -8.59 -5.11
C LEU A 375 -22.36 -7.14 -4.67
N ILE A 376 -23.22 -6.20 -5.05
CA ILE A 376 -23.15 -4.81 -4.58
C ILE A 376 -23.48 -4.72 -3.10
N GLU A 377 -24.57 -5.34 -2.65
CA GLU A 377 -25.04 -5.28 -1.26
C GLU A 377 -24.00 -5.83 -0.27
N GLU A 378 -23.39 -6.97 -0.62
CA GLU A 378 -22.43 -7.69 0.23
C GLU A 378 -21.00 -7.15 0.15
N ARG A 379 -20.68 -6.30 -0.84
CA ARG A 379 -19.33 -5.76 -0.98
C ARG A 379 -18.94 -5.00 0.29
N MET A 380 -17.83 -5.41 0.89
CA MET A 380 -17.23 -4.71 2.02
C MET A 380 -16.50 -3.47 1.53
N ILE A 381 -16.83 -2.30 2.09
CA ILE A 381 -16.20 -1.03 1.76
C ILE A 381 -15.81 -0.27 3.04
N PRO A 382 -14.75 0.56 3.01
CA PRO A 382 -14.44 1.44 4.12
C PRO A 382 -15.53 2.50 4.27
N LEU A 383 -16.13 2.61 5.46
CA LEU A 383 -17.08 3.69 5.76
C LEU A 383 -16.43 4.79 6.58
N GLY A 384 -16.26 5.94 5.94
CA GLY A 384 -15.72 7.14 6.57
C GLY A 384 -14.19 7.13 6.68
N LEU A 385 -13.68 7.83 7.68
CA LEU A 385 -12.26 8.00 7.94
C LEU A 385 -11.93 7.56 9.37
N HIS A 386 -10.75 7.00 9.56
CA HIS A 386 -10.24 6.64 10.88
C HIS A 386 -9.95 7.88 11.72
N ILE A 387 -10.20 7.80 13.02
CA ILE A 387 -9.85 8.84 13.99
C ILE A 387 -8.87 8.24 14.99
N LEU A 388 -7.67 8.83 15.11
CA LEU A 388 -6.65 8.31 16.03
C LEU A 388 -7.17 8.21 17.47
N GLY A 389 -6.95 7.06 18.09
CA GLY A 389 -7.41 6.79 19.45
C GLY A 389 -8.93 6.60 19.58
N HIS A 390 -9.66 6.48 18.47
CA HIS A 390 -11.07 6.06 18.47
C HIS A 390 -11.16 4.56 18.18
N ALA A 391 -12.01 3.86 18.94
CA ALA A 391 -12.24 2.43 18.73
C ALA A 391 -13.38 2.23 17.72
N PRO A 392 -13.37 1.14 16.92
CA PRO A 392 -14.46 0.84 16.01
C PRO A 392 -15.78 0.59 16.74
N THR A 393 -16.91 0.81 16.04
CA THR A 393 -18.24 0.53 16.60
C THR A 393 -18.47 -0.98 16.75
N ALA A 394 -19.46 -1.38 17.56
CA ALA A 394 -19.80 -2.79 17.73
C ALA A 394 -20.20 -3.47 16.41
N GLU A 395 -20.95 -2.80 15.54
CA GLU A 395 -21.38 -3.37 14.26
C GLU A 395 -20.20 -3.50 13.30
N SER A 396 -19.37 -2.46 13.22
CA SER A 396 -18.11 -2.51 12.47
C SER A 396 -17.20 -3.65 12.92
N LEU A 397 -17.09 -3.91 14.23
CA LEU A 397 -16.34 -5.05 14.77
C LEU A 397 -16.94 -6.37 14.30
N VAL A 398 -18.27 -6.51 14.30
CA VAL A 398 -18.93 -7.73 13.83
C VAL A 398 -18.59 -8.00 12.37
N ASP A 399 -18.65 -7.01 11.51
CA ASP A 399 -18.40 -7.20 10.08
C ASP A 399 -16.93 -7.53 9.80
N ASN A 400 -15.98 -6.80 10.42
CA ASN A 400 -14.54 -7.07 10.27
C ASN A 400 -14.14 -8.45 10.81
N LEU A 401 -14.68 -8.84 11.97
CA LEU A 401 -14.42 -10.15 12.57
C LEU A 401 -15.10 -11.28 11.79
N THR A 402 -16.26 -11.02 11.17
CA THR A 402 -16.92 -11.99 10.28
C THR A 402 -16.08 -12.21 9.03
N LEU A 403 -15.62 -11.13 8.38
CA LEU A 403 -14.74 -11.19 7.21
C LEU A 403 -13.44 -11.95 7.51
N LEU A 404 -12.82 -11.67 8.66
CA LEU A 404 -11.63 -12.41 9.12
C LEU A 404 -11.89 -13.91 9.25
N LEU A 405 -13.06 -14.31 9.76
CA LEU A 405 -13.44 -15.71 9.94
C LEU A 405 -13.99 -16.38 8.68
N SER A 406 -14.29 -15.62 7.63
CA SER A 406 -14.68 -16.17 6.33
C SER A 406 -13.50 -16.83 5.59
N HIS A 407 -12.27 -16.58 6.03
CA HIS A 407 -11.05 -17.09 5.40
C HIS A 407 -10.44 -18.24 6.22
N ALA A 408 -9.97 -19.28 5.52
CA ALA A 408 -9.24 -20.38 6.14
C ALA A 408 -7.87 -19.92 6.62
N ARG A 409 -7.48 -20.31 7.84
CA ARG A 409 -6.25 -19.80 8.47
C ARG A 409 -5.51 -20.84 9.32
N PRO A 410 -4.17 -20.80 9.39
CA PRO A 410 -3.37 -21.77 10.15
C PRO A 410 -3.71 -21.83 11.64
N GLU A 411 -4.05 -20.69 12.26
CA GLU A 411 -4.41 -20.61 13.68
C GLU A 411 -5.73 -21.32 14.00
N LEU A 412 -6.52 -21.61 12.96
CA LEU A 412 -7.81 -22.30 13.01
C LEU A 412 -7.76 -23.67 12.33
N ASP A 413 -6.58 -24.30 12.28
CA ASP A 413 -6.35 -25.61 11.65
C ASP A 413 -6.72 -25.60 10.15
N ASP A 414 -6.43 -24.50 9.44
CA ASP A 414 -6.73 -24.26 8.02
C ASP A 414 -8.22 -24.37 7.67
N ARG A 415 -9.09 -23.91 8.59
CA ARG A 415 -10.55 -23.88 8.40
C ARG A 415 -11.13 -22.49 8.58
N SER A 416 -12.20 -22.20 7.85
CA SER A 416 -13.03 -20.99 8.02
C SER A 416 -14.33 -21.29 8.78
N LEU A 417 -14.96 -20.24 9.32
CA LEU A 417 -16.28 -20.38 9.96
C LEU A 417 -17.37 -20.81 8.95
N PRO A 418 -17.45 -20.25 7.72
CA PRO A 418 -18.34 -20.75 6.68
C PRO A 418 -18.17 -22.24 6.38
N GLU A 419 -16.94 -22.76 6.34
CA GLU A 419 -16.70 -24.20 6.14
C GLU A 419 -17.22 -25.04 7.30
N MET A 420 -17.05 -24.57 8.55
CA MET A 420 -17.58 -25.24 9.74
C MET A 420 -19.11 -25.27 9.74
N VAL A 421 -19.75 -24.15 9.39
CA VAL A 421 -21.21 -24.02 9.30
C VAL A 421 -21.78 -24.86 8.16
N SER A 422 -21.16 -24.82 6.98
CA SER A 422 -21.55 -25.63 5.83
C SER A 422 -21.50 -27.11 6.15
N ALA A 423 -20.39 -27.58 6.75
CA ALA A 423 -20.25 -28.97 7.16
C ALA A 423 -21.31 -29.40 8.20
N GLY A 424 -21.69 -28.50 9.12
CA GLY A 424 -22.75 -28.74 10.10
C GLY A 424 -24.15 -28.85 9.48
N LEU A 425 -24.39 -28.10 8.40
CA LEU A 425 -25.63 -28.14 7.60
C LEU A 425 -25.65 -29.28 6.56
N GLY A 426 -24.53 -29.98 6.34
CA GLY A 426 -24.40 -30.98 5.29
C GLY A 426 -24.27 -30.39 3.88
N LEU A 427 -23.78 -29.15 3.78
CA LEU A 427 -23.57 -28.41 2.53
C LEU A 427 -22.09 -28.42 2.14
N ASP A 428 -21.81 -28.35 0.83
CA ASP A 428 -20.47 -28.23 0.28
C ASP A 428 -20.08 -26.75 0.14
N CYS A 429 -19.20 -26.28 1.02
CA CYS A 429 -18.75 -24.89 1.05
C CYS A 429 -18.04 -24.47 -0.24
N HIS A 430 -17.25 -25.37 -0.84
CA HIS A 430 -16.44 -25.05 -2.00
C HIS A 430 -17.32 -24.94 -3.26
N LEU A 431 -18.25 -25.89 -3.41
CA LEU A 431 -19.23 -25.84 -4.49
C LEU A 431 -20.09 -24.57 -4.44
N MET A 432 -20.54 -24.19 -3.24
CA MET A 432 -21.30 -22.94 -3.07
C MET A 432 -20.43 -21.74 -3.44
N ALA A 433 -19.21 -21.64 -2.92
CA ALA A 433 -18.36 -20.49 -3.19
C ALA A 433 -18.01 -20.35 -4.69
N GLU A 434 -17.76 -21.46 -5.40
CA GLU A 434 -17.45 -21.43 -6.84
C GLU A 434 -18.65 -21.13 -7.74
N ARG A 435 -19.87 -21.54 -7.35
CA ARG A 435 -21.03 -21.58 -8.27
C ARG A 435 -22.26 -20.83 -7.78
N HIS A 436 -22.20 -20.12 -6.65
CA HIS A 436 -23.34 -19.33 -6.14
C HIS A 436 -23.78 -18.22 -7.11
N GLU A 437 -22.89 -17.74 -7.98
CA GLU A 437 -23.24 -16.76 -9.01
C GLU A 437 -24.09 -17.39 -10.13
N GLU A 438 -23.89 -18.69 -10.40
CA GLU A 438 -24.56 -19.43 -11.48
C GLU A 438 -25.84 -20.15 -11.01
N ASP A 439 -25.93 -20.52 -9.73
CA ASP A 439 -27.00 -21.36 -9.19
C ASP A 439 -27.69 -20.70 -7.98
N MET A 440 -28.99 -20.46 -8.12
CA MET A 440 -29.82 -19.82 -7.10
C MET A 440 -29.91 -20.61 -5.79
N ALA A 441 -30.00 -21.94 -5.84
CA ALA A 441 -30.12 -22.76 -4.63
C ALA A 441 -28.80 -22.79 -3.85
N LEU A 442 -27.66 -22.81 -4.55
CA LEU A 442 -26.34 -22.65 -3.94
C LEU A 442 -26.19 -21.26 -3.32
N ARG A 443 -26.73 -20.23 -3.97
CA ARG A 443 -26.73 -18.85 -3.44
C ARG A 443 -27.55 -18.70 -2.16
N ASP A 444 -28.77 -19.21 -2.13
CA ASP A 444 -29.62 -19.13 -0.93
C ASP A 444 -28.95 -19.86 0.25
N SER A 445 -28.33 -21.01 -0.03
CA SER A 445 -27.55 -21.77 0.94
C SER A 445 -26.33 -20.98 1.42
N TRP A 446 -25.63 -20.31 0.52
CA TRP A 446 -24.48 -19.45 0.83
C TRP A 446 -24.87 -18.26 1.72
N GLN A 447 -25.98 -17.59 1.40
CA GLN A 447 -26.54 -16.50 2.21
C GLN A 447 -26.93 -16.97 3.60
N GLN A 448 -27.56 -18.16 3.69
CA GLN A 448 -27.91 -18.76 4.98
C GLN A 448 -26.66 -19.00 5.83
N VAL A 449 -25.59 -19.54 5.24
CA VAL A 449 -24.30 -19.74 5.91
C VAL A 449 -23.72 -18.41 6.40
N GLY A 450 -23.63 -17.40 5.54
CA GLY A 450 -23.13 -16.07 5.88
C GLY A 450 -23.91 -15.42 7.02
N SER A 451 -25.24 -15.48 6.99
CA SER A 451 -26.12 -14.96 8.04
C SER A 451 -25.90 -15.65 9.40
N ILE A 452 -25.75 -16.98 9.39
CA ILE A 452 -25.46 -17.76 10.61
C ILE A 452 -24.10 -17.35 11.19
N CYS A 453 -23.07 -17.24 10.35
CA CYS A 453 -21.72 -16.82 10.74
C CYS A 453 -21.73 -15.44 11.38
N ARG A 454 -22.33 -14.45 10.70
CA ARG A 454 -22.40 -13.06 11.17
C ARG A 454 -23.14 -12.93 12.50
N GLU A 455 -24.26 -13.63 12.67
CA GLU A 455 -25.01 -13.62 13.93
C GLU A 455 -24.25 -14.33 15.07
N ALA A 456 -23.47 -15.37 14.77
CA ALA A 456 -22.59 -16.00 15.77
C ALA A 456 -21.52 -15.03 16.25
N VAL A 457 -20.88 -14.30 15.33
CA VAL A 457 -19.89 -13.27 15.65
C VAL A 457 -20.53 -12.12 16.42
N ARG A 458 -21.73 -11.65 16.04
CA ARG A 458 -22.47 -10.63 16.79
C ARG A 458 -22.70 -11.01 18.24
N ARG A 459 -23.14 -12.25 18.49
CA ARG A 459 -23.32 -12.77 19.85
C ARG A 459 -22.01 -12.87 20.61
N PHE A 460 -20.92 -13.25 19.94
CA PHE A 460 -19.60 -13.31 20.55
C PHE A 460 -19.03 -11.92 20.90
N VAL A 461 -19.21 -10.91 20.02
CA VAL A 461 -18.82 -9.52 20.32
C VAL A 461 -19.63 -9.02 21.51
N GLY A 462 -20.94 -9.32 21.50
CA GLY A 462 -21.84 -9.00 22.59
C GLY A 462 -21.95 -7.50 22.84
N LYS A 463 -22.35 -7.14 24.07
CA LYS A 463 -22.50 -5.73 24.45
C LYS A 463 -21.20 -5.19 25.02
N LEU A 464 -20.57 -4.27 24.30
CA LEU A 464 -19.36 -3.59 24.75
C LEU A 464 -19.70 -2.43 25.71
N PRO A 465 -18.89 -2.18 26.75
CA PRO A 465 -19.10 -1.05 27.64
C PRO A 465 -18.80 0.28 26.92
N GLU A 466 -19.69 1.26 27.03
CA GLU A 466 -19.47 2.62 26.48
C GLU A 466 -18.37 3.37 27.24
N GLU A 467 -18.30 3.18 28.57
CA GLU A 467 -17.28 3.77 29.44
C GLU A 467 -16.71 2.71 30.38
N LEU A 468 -15.41 2.78 30.63
CA LEU A 468 -14.70 1.90 31.56
C LEU A 468 -14.47 2.60 32.90
N PRO A 469 -14.75 1.95 34.05
CA PRO A 469 -14.38 2.47 35.36
C PRO A 469 -12.85 2.67 35.47
N ALA A 470 -12.44 3.64 36.28
CA ALA A 470 -11.02 3.93 36.50
C ALA A 470 -10.25 2.68 36.98
N GLY A 471 -9.14 2.37 36.31
CA GLY A 471 -8.28 1.23 36.62
C GLY A 471 -8.70 -0.11 36.00
N ILE A 472 -9.84 -0.17 35.32
CA ILE A 472 -10.29 -1.35 34.56
C ILE A 472 -9.91 -1.17 33.09
N THR A 473 -9.32 -2.21 32.48
CA THR A 473 -8.98 -2.21 31.06
C THR A 473 -10.01 -2.99 30.26
N ILE A 474 -10.20 -2.63 28.98
CA ILE A 474 -11.09 -3.39 28.09
C ILE A 474 -10.67 -4.86 28.00
N SER A 475 -9.36 -5.14 28.02
CA SER A 475 -8.81 -6.49 28.05
C SER A 475 -9.34 -7.29 29.25
N SER A 476 -9.30 -6.72 30.45
CA SER A 476 -9.79 -7.40 31.66
C SER A 476 -11.30 -7.69 31.62
N VAL A 477 -12.09 -6.81 31.00
CA VAL A 477 -13.53 -7.02 30.81
C VAL A 477 -13.79 -8.14 29.80
N LEU A 478 -13.08 -8.12 28.67
CA LEU A 478 -13.26 -9.12 27.61
C LEU A 478 -12.79 -10.50 28.07
N GLU A 479 -11.69 -10.59 28.81
CA GLU A 479 -11.23 -11.84 29.43
C GLU A 479 -12.23 -12.37 30.47
N GLY A 480 -12.75 -11.50 31.35
CA GLY A 480 -13.73 -11.89 32.37
C GLY A 480 -15.09 -12.33 31.80
N THR A 481 -15.49 -11.79 30.65
CA THR A 481 -16.76 -12.11 29.97
C THR A 481 -16.64 -13.19 28.91
N LEU A 482 -15.43 -13.65 28.59
CA LEU A 482 -15.17 -14.62 27.51
C LEU A 482 -16.04 -15.89 27.62
N PRO A 483 -16.20 -16.56 28.79
CA PRO A 483 -17.00 -17.78 28.88
C PRO A 483 -18.48 -17.56 28.52
N VAL A 484 -19.03 -16.40 28.88
CA VAL A 484 -20.43 -16.04 28.60
C VAL A 484 -20.62 -15.79 27.11
N ARG A 485 -19.74 -14.98 26.50
CA ARG A 485 -19.78 -14.67 25.06
C ARG A 485 -19.59 -15.91 24.19
N MET A 486 -18.67 -16.80 24.57
CA MET A 486 -18.52 -18.11 23.95
C MET A 486 -19.80 -18.95 24.04
N SER A 487 -20.38 -19.05 25.24
CA SER A 487 -21.61 -19.83 25.45
C SER A 487 -22.79 -19.31 24.62
N GLU A 488 -22.93 -18.00 24.46
CA GLU A 488 -23.99 -17.40 23.64
C GLU A 488 -23.83 -17.72 22.14
N ALA A 489 -22.60 -17.56 21.62
CA ALA A 489 -22.30 -17.88 20.23
C ALA A 489 -22.40 -19.38 19.93
N ASP A 490 -21.89 -20.24 20.82
CA ASP A 490 -21.97 -21.69 20.68
C ASP A 490 -23.41 -22.20 20.75
N THR A 491 -24.24 -21.65 21.63
CA THR A 491 -25.66 -22.02 21.72
C THR A 491 -26.38 -21.71 20.40
N TRP A 492 -26.04 -20.58 19.78
CA TRP A 492 -26.57 -20.21 18.46
C TRP A 492 -26.09 -21.16 17.37
N LEU A 493 -24.78 -21.41 17.25
CA LEU A 493 -24.23 -22.31 16.24
C LEU A 493 -24.74 -23.76 16.39
N GLN A 494 -24.89 -24.24 17.63
CA GLN A 494 -25.44 -25.56 17.93
C GLN A 494 -26.89 -25.68 17.47
N LYS A 495 -27.70 -24.62 17.65
CA LYS A 495 -29.10 -24.59 17.23
C LYS A 495 -29.25 -24.42 15.72
N SER A 496 -28.44 -23.56 15.10
CA SER A 496 -28.61 -23.15 13.72
C SER A 496 -27.89 -24.07 12.72
N ALA A 497 -26.76 -24.67 13.11
CA ALA A 497 -25.92 -25.50 12.23
C ALA A 497 -25.40 -26.79 12.89
N GLY A 498 -25.86 -27.14 14.11
CA GLY A 498 -25.45 -28.39 14.77
C GLY A 498 -24.00 -28.44 15.27
N ILE A 499 -23.25 -27.33 15.19
CA ILE A 499 -21.85 -27.25 15.61
C ILE A 499 -21.74 -27.38 17.13
N ARG A 500 -20.84 -28.25 17.60
CA ARG A 500 -20.62 -28.48 19.04
C ARG A 500 -19.60 -27.48 19.60
N PRO A 501 -19.76 -27.01 20.86
CA PRO A 501 -18.80 -26.09 21.51
C PRO A 501 -17.33 -26.55 21.48
N ALA A 502 -17.09 -27.87 21.49
CA ALA A 502 -15.74 -28.43 21.41
C ALA A 502 -15.03 -28.13 20.07
N GLN A 503 -15.75 -27.76 19.02
CA GLN A 503 -15.20 -27.46 17.69
C GLN A 503 -14.81 -25.98 17.53
N THR A 504 -15.39 -25.09 18.33
CA THR A 504 -15.29 -23.62 18.17
C THR A 504 -14.42 -22.96 19.24
N GLY A 505 -13.98 -23.71 20.26
CA GLY A 505 -13.17 -23.19 21.36
C GLY A 505 -11.93 -22.41 20.89
N LYS A 506 -11.12 -22.97 19.98
CA LYS A 506 -9.93 -22.28 19.42
C LYS A 506 -10.33 -20.99 18.70
N LEU A 507 -11.38 -21.05 17.89
CA LEU A 507 -11.90 -19.92 17.11
C LEU A 507 -12.27 -18.75 18.01
N TRP A 508 -13.00 -18.98 19.11
CA TRP A 508 -13.39 -17.91 20.02
C TRP A 508 -12.23 -17.31 20.83
N HIS A 509 -11.24 -18.13 21.23
CA HIS A 509 -10.05 -17.61 21.90
C HIS A 509 -9.21 -16.75 20.96
N PHE A 510 -9.04 -17.21 19.72
CA PHE A 510 -8.39 -16.44 18.68
C PHE A 510 -9.12 -15.10 18.45
N LEU A 511 -10.44 -15.14 18.25
CA LEU A 511 -11.25 -13.95 18.01
C LEU A 511 -11.23 -12.98 19.20
N ASN A 512 -11.17 -13.50 20.43
CA ASN A 512 -11.02 -12.67 21.63
C ASN A 512 -9.72 -11.88 21.62
N GLY A 513 -8.60 -12.49 21.21
CA GLY A 513 -7.31 -11.81 21.09
C GLY A 513 -7.37 -10.64 20.11
N ILE A 514 -8.02 -10.86 18.96
CA ILE A 514 -8.17 -9.82 17.93
C ILE A 514 -9.11 -8.71 18.40
N LEU A 515 -10.25 -9.06 19.00
CA LEU A 515 -11.19 -8.10 19.59
C LEU A 515 -10.51 -7.23 20.65
N ILE A 516 -9.70 -7.83 21.53
CA ILE A 516 -8.88 -7.08 22.51
C ILE A 516 -7.89 -6.17 21.78
N GLY A 517 -7.21 -6.65 20.75
CA GLY A 517 -6.27 -5.86 19.96
C GLY A 517 -6.91 -4.64 19.30
N MET A 518 -8.08 -4.81 18.68
CA MET A 518 -8.82 -3.73 18.02
C MET A 518 -9.35 -2.68 19.01
N LEU A 519 -9.78 -3.11 20.19
CA LEU A 519 -10.34 -2.21 21.20
C LEU A 519 -9.29 -1.57 22.11
N ASN A 520 -8.11 -2.18 22.27
CA ASN A 520 -6.98 -1.62 23.01
C ASN A 520 -6.18 -0.65 22.11
N ASN A 521 -6.85 0.38 21.58
CA ASN A 521 -6.25 1.43 20.77
C ASN A 521 -5.27 2.25 21.62
N ARG A 522 -4.01 2.30 21.21
CA ARG A 522 -2.93 3.07 21.86
C ARG A 522 -2.22 4.01 20.90
N GLU A 523 -2.87 4.38 19.80
CA GLU A 523 -2.26 5.17 18.72
C GLU A 523 -1.76 6.52 19.24
N ILE A 524 -2.62 7.28 19.92
CA ILE A 524 -2.31 8.60 20.48
C ILE A 524 -1.23 8.51 21.58
N GLU A 525 -1.32 7.50 22.46
CA GLU A 525 -0.32 7.23 23.48
C GLU A 525 1.03 6.85 22.87
N ALA A 526 1.03 6.08 21.79
CA ALA A 526 2.24 5.66 21.09
C ALA A 526 2.92 6.85 20.40
N VAL A 527 2.16 7.75 19.76
CA VAL A 527 2.71 9.00 19.20
C VAL A 527 3.33 9.84 20.32
N ALA A 528 2.63 10.06 21.43
CA ALA A 528 3.16 10.81 22.57
C ALA A 528 4.42 10.14 23.15
N SER A 529 4.44 8.81 23.25
CA SER A 529 5.60 8.03 23.70
C SER A 529 6.79 8.17 22.73
N ALA A 530 6.53 8.19 21.42
CA ALA A 530 7.55 8.38 20.39
C ALA A 530 8.18 9.78 20.52
N LEU A 531 7.35 10.82 20.65
CA LEU A 531 7.78 12.20 20.92
C LEU A 531 8.45 12.41 22.29
N ALA A 532 8.37 11.41 23.17
CA ALA A 532 9.14 11.35 24.41
C ALA A 532 10.52 10.68 24.24
N GLY A 533 10.84 10.16 23.05
CA GLY A 533 12.09 9.47 22.74
C GLY A 533 12.13 8.03 23.28
N ASN A 534 10.98 7.36 23.33
CA ASN A 534 10.87 5.97 23.76
C ASN A 534 10.93 4.99 22.58
N TYR A 535 11.18 3.72 22.90
CA TYR A 535 11.08 2.62 21.94
C TYR A 535 9.61 2.34 21.58
N ILE A 536 9.33 2.26 20.28
CA ILE A 536 8.02 1.85 19.75
C ILE A 536 8.13 0.41 19.26
N GLN A 537 7.24 -0.45 19.77
CA GLN A 537 7.23 -1.88 19.47
C GLN A 537 7.02 -2.13 17.97
N PRO A 538 7.69 -3.11 17.36
CA PRO A 538 7.49 -3.46 15.96
C PRO A 538 6.07 -4.01 15.70
N SER A 539 5.60 -3.85 14.46
CA SER A 539 4.37 -4.45 13.95
C SER A 539 4.54 -4.87 12.50
N PRO A 540 3.93 -5.98 12.06
CA PRO A 540 3.71 -6.17 10.64
C PRO A 540 2.84 -5.01 10.13
N GLY A 541 3.08 -4.60 8.88
CA GLY A 541 2.13 -3.77 8.14
C GLY A 541 1.38 -4.65 7.15
N ASN A 542 0.06 -4.66 7.25
CA ASN A 542 -0.84 -5.48 6.46
C ASN A 542 -2.30 -5.01 6.66
N ASP A 543 -3.26 -5.70 6.05
CA ASP A 543 -4.67 -5.63 6.44
C ASP A 543 -5.03 -6.67 7.51
N LEU A 544 -6.17 -6.46 8.18
CA LEU A 544 -6.61 -7.29 9.30
C LEU A 544 -6.91 -8.74 8.88
N VAL A 545 -7.44 -8.93 7.67
CA VAL A 545 -7.91 -10.21 7.17
C VAL A 545 -6.73 -11.12 6.86
N ARG A 546 -5.70 -10.60 6.18
CA ARG A 546 -4.48 -11.32 5.82
C ARG A 546 -3.58 -11.56 7.03
N ASN A 547 -3.35 -10.54 7.87
CA ASN A 547 -2.48 -10.69 9.04
C ASN A 547 -3.08 -10.00 10.28
N PRO A 548 -3.77 -10.75 11.15
CA PRO A 548 -4.39 -10.18 12.34
C PRO A 548 -3.36 -9.74 13.40
N GLY A 549 -2.08 -10.07 13.20
CA GLY A 549 -0.97 -9.56 14.00
C GLY A 549 -0.73 -8.06 13.87
N ILE A 550 -1.47 -7.34 13.03
CA ILE A 550 -1.44 -5.87 12.94
C ILE A 550 -2.05 -5.17 14.16
N VAL A 551 -2.95 -5.82 14.90
CA VAL A 551 -3.55 -5.25 16.12
C VAL A 551 -2.82 -5.72 17.39
N PRO A 552 -2.69 -4.86 18.42
CA PRO A 552 -3.11 -3.46 18.46
C PRO A 552 -2.25 -2.56 17.58
N THR A 553 -2.83 -1.48 17.05
CA THR A 553 -2.12 -0.39 16.36
C THR A 553 -1.35 0.48 17.37
N GLY A 554 -0.64 1.51 16.91
CA GLY A 554 0.29 2.29 17.73
C GLY A 554 1.70 1.69 17.79
N ARG A 555 2.10 0.94 16.75
CA ARG A 555 3.36 0.21 16.66
C ARG A 555 4.16 0.57 15.39
N ASN A 556 5.46 0.32 15.41
CA ASN A 556 6.41 0.64 14.36
C ASN A 556 6.37 -0.43 13.26
N ILE A 557 5.71 -0.10 12.16
CA ILE A 557 5.53 -0.99 11.00
C ILE A 557 6.88 -1.42 10.45
N HIS A 558 7.05 -2.69 10.11
CA HIS A 558 8.21 -3.22 9.39
C HIS A 558 7.80 -3.84 8.06
N SER A 559 8.76 -3.98 7.14
CA SER A 559 8.60 -4.83 5.96
C SER A 559 8.81 -6.30 6.33
N LEU A 560 9.12 -7.13 5.33
CA LEU A 560 9.48 -8.54 5.51
C LEU A 560 10.89 -8.81 4.98
N ASP A 561 11.38 -10.03 5.20
CA ASP A 561 12.62 -10.51 4.59
C ASP A 561 12.38 -10.88 3.11
N PRO A 562 13.03 -10.19 2.15
CA PRO A 562 12.83 -10.46 0.73
C PRO A 562 13.26 -11.89 0.32
N TYR A 563 14.09 -12.59 1.09
CA TYR A 563 14.47 -13.97 0.78
C TYR A 563 13.49 -15.03 1.29
N SER A 564 12.47 -14.64 2.07
CA SER A 564 11.40 -15.55 2.52
C SER A 564 10.14 -15.50 1.66
N ILE A 565 10.11 -14.68 0.61
CA ILE A 565 8.97 -14.54 -0.29
C ILE A 565 9.32 -14.92 -1.74
N PRO A 566 8.43 -15.60 -2.48
CA PRO A 566 7.07 -15.97 -2.08
C PRO A 566 6.96 -17.11 -1.06
N THR A 567 6.10 -16.98 -0.05
CA THR A 567 5.87 -18.04 0.94
C THR A 567 5.17 -19.26 0.29
N PRO A 568 5.20 -20.46 0.91
CA PRO A 568 4.47 -21.62 0.40
C PRO A 568 2.96 -21.36 0.20
N PHE A 569 2.35 -20.54 1.05
CA PHE A 569 0.96 -20.12 0.91
C PHE A 569 0.76 -19.25 -0.33
N ALA A 570 1.60 -18.21 -0.49
CA ALA A 570 1.58 -17.33 -1.65
C ALA A 570 1.83 -18.08 -2.97
N GLN A 571 2.67 -19.11 -2.96
CA GLN A 571 2.91 -19.99 -4.11
C GLN A 571 1.66 -20.76 -4.52
N LYS A 572 0.90 -21.29 -3.56
CA LYS A 572 -0.36 -21.98 -3.81
C LYS A 572 -1.42 -21.00 -4.34
N ALA A 573 -1.61 -19.87 -3.66
CA ALA A 573 -2.58 -18.85 -4.04
C ALA A 573 -2.27 -18.27 -5.44
N GLY A 574 -1.02 -17.89 -5.70
CA GLY A 574 -0.62 -17.37 -7.01
C GLY A 574 -0.79 -18.38 -8.14
N LYS A 575 -0.56 -19.68 -7.89
CA LYS A 575 -0.87 -20.74 -8.87
C LYS A 575 -2.37 -20.80 -9.17
N GLN A 576 -3.21 -20.83 -8.14
CA GLN A 576 -4.67 -20.89 -8.29
C GLN A 576 -5.20 -19.65 -9.03
N SER A 577 -4.71 -18.46 -8.67
CA SER A 577 -5.05 -17.20 -9.34
C SER A 577 -4.63 -17.20 -10.82
N ALA A 578 -3.45 -17.72 -11.16
CA ALA A 578 -3.02 -17.85 -12.56
C ALA A 578 -3.90 -18.84 -13.34
N GLU A 579 -4.29 -19.96 -12.74
CA GLU A 579 -5.17 -20.96 -13.36
C GLU A 579 -6.59 -20.39 -13.58
N ALA A 580 -7.14 -19.68 -12.60
CA ALA A 580 -8.43 -18.99 -12.71
C ALA A 580 -8.42 -17.94 -13.81
N LEU A 581 -7.36 -17.12 -13.90
CA LEU A 581 -7.20 -16.12 -14.96
C LEU A 581 -7.21 -16.75 -16.36
N LEU A 582 -6.45 -17.82 -16.54
CA LEU A 582 -6.36 -18.53 -17.82
C LEU A 582 -7.68 -19.23 -18.17
N GLU A 583 -8.36 -19.81 -17.19
CA GLU A 583 -9.65 -20.46 -17.39
C GLU A 583 -10.74 -19.45 -17.76
N GLN A 584 -10.81 -18.32 -17.06
CA GLN A 584 -11.75 -17.25 -17.36
C GLN A 584 -11.52 -16.71 -18.78
N HIS A 585 -10.27 -16.44 -19.17
CA HIS A 585 -9.96 -16.04 -20.54
C HIS A 585 -10.37 -17.09 -21.57
N ARG A 586 -10.13 -18.38 -21.28
CA ARG A 586 -10.49 -19.50 -22.15
C ARG A 586 -12.00 -19.64 -22.30
N ARG A 587 -12.78 -19.46 -21.23
CA ARG A 587 -14.25 -19.48 -21.27
C ARG A 587 -14.81 -18.37 -22.17
N GLU A 588 -14.23 -17.18 -22.10
CA GLU A 588 -14.71 -16.02 -22.85
C GLU A 588 -14.26 -16.01 -24.33
N THR A 589 -13.06 -16.51 -24.63
CA THR A 589 -12.44 -16.38 -25.97
C THR A 589 -12.24 -17.71 -26.70
N GLY A 590 -12.35 -18.84 -26.00
CA GLY A 590 -12.07 -20.18 -26.53
C GLY A 590 -10.58 -20.55 -26.60
N THR A 591 -9.65 -19.62 -26.30
CA THR A 591 -8.20 -19.86 -26.38
C THR A 591 -7.46 -19.34 -25.14
N LEU A 592 -6.22 -19.79 -24.96
CA LEU A 592 -5.31 -19.21 -23.97
C LEU A 592 -4.67 -17.93 -24.54
N PRO A 593 -4.40 -16.91 -23.71
CA PRO A 593 -3.65 -15.74 -24.15
C PRO A 593 -2.20 -16.14 -24.43
N GLU A 594 -1.60 -15.66 -25.52
CA GLU A 594 -0.18 -15.94 -25.78
C GLU A 594 0.74 -15.06 -24.93
N SER A 595 0.31 -13.82 -24.63
CA SER A 595 1.06 -12.87 -23.80
C SER A 595 0.13 -12.03 -22.91
N ILE A 596 0.55 -11.85 -21.65
CA ILE A 596 -0.17 -11.09 -20.63
C ILE A 596 0.70 -9.94 -20.11
N ALA A 597 0.20 -8.70 -20.10
CA ALA A 597 0.85 -7.62 -19.36
C ALA A 597 0.38 -7.59 -17.90
N LEU A 598 1.32 -7.69 -16.97
CA LEU A 598 1.07 -7.76 -15.53
C LEU A 598 1.60 -6.51 -14.84
N ILE A 599 0.82 -5.99 -13.88
CA ILE A 599 1.28 -4.96 -12.95
C ILE A 599 1.57 -5.59 -11.59
N LEU A 600 2.78 -5.38 -11.05
CA LEU A 600 3.13 -5.80 -9.68
C LEU A 600 3.49 -4.60 -8.80
N TRP A 601 2.85 -4.51 -7.62
CA TRP A 601 3.12 -3.45 -6.65
C TRP A 601 3.83 -3.99 -5.40
N GLY A 602 4.54 -3.08 -4.73
CA GLY A 602 5.19 -3.42 -3.47
C GLY A 602 4.14 -3.75 -2.40
N THR A 603 3.03 -3.01 -2.34
CA THR A 603 2.03 -3.16 -1.28
C THR A 603 1.34 -4.52 -1.31
N ASP A 604 0.76 -4.93 -2.45
CA ASP A 604 0.03 -6.20 -2.56
C ASP A 604 0.96 -7.38 -2.31
N ASN A 605 2.19 -7.34 -2.83
CA ASN A 605 3.16 -8.43 -2.63
C ASN A 605 3.75 -8.49 -1.22
N LEU A 606 3.82 -7.36 -0.50
CA LEU A 606 4.20 -7.36 0.92
C LEU A 606 3.05 -7.85 1.81
N LYS A 607 1.80 -7.56 1.44
CA LYS A 607 0.61 -8.02 2.17
C LYS A 607 0.31 -9.50 1.98
N SER A 608 0.50 -9.98 0.74
CA SER A 608 0.22 -11.34 0.30
C SER A 608 1.43 -12.29 0.34
N ASP A 609 2.55 -11.84 0.92
CA ASP A 609 3.79 -12.60 0.97
C ASP A 609 4.30 -13.09 -0.41
N GLY A 610 4.08 -12.31 -1.47
CA GLY A 610 4.56 -12.59 -2.83
C GLY A 610 3.61 -13.37 -3.73
N GLU A 611 2.29 -13.22 -3.55
CA GLU A 611 1.28 -13.91 -4.37
C GLU A 611 1.35 -13.50 -5.85
N GLY A 612 1.45 -12.20 -6.15
CA GLY A 612 1.58 -11.70 -7.53
C GLY A 612 2.86 -12.17 -8.22
N VAL A 613 3.98 -12.25 -7.49
CA VAL A 613 5.23 -12.87 -7.99
C VAL A 613 5.01 -14.35 -8.31
N SER A 614 4.32 -15.08 -7.44
CA SER A 614 4.00 -16.49 -7.66
C SER A 614 3.07 -16.70 -8.85
N GLN A 615 2.10 -15.81 -9.04
CA GLN A 615 1.20 -15.81 -10.18
C GLN A 615 1.98 -15.64 -11.50
N ALA A 616 2.90 -14.68 -11.57
CA ALA A 616 3.76 -14.48 -12.73
C ALA A 616 4.66 -15.71 -13.02
N LEU A 617 5.25 -16.31 -11.97
CA LEU A 617 6.03 -17.55 -12.12
C LEU A 617 5.16 -18.72 -12.61
N ALA A 618 3.94 -18.85 -12.08
CA ALA A 618 3.01 -19.88 -12.49
C ALA A 618 2.64 -19.75 -13.98
N LEU A 619 2.35 -18.54 -14.48
CA LEU A 619 2.06 -18.28 -15.90
C LEU A 619 3.21 -18.75 -16.82
N LEU A 620 4.46 -18.44 -16.45
CA LEU A 620 5.68 -18.90 -17.14
C LEU A 620 5.90 -20.42 -17.05
N GLY A 621 5.24 -21.10 -16.11
CA GLY A 621 5.52 -22.49 -15.77
C GLY A 621 6.84 -22.64 -15.04
N ALA A 622 7.13 -21.74 -14.11
CA ALA A 622 8.32 -21.74 -13.26
C ALA A 622 7.91 -21.86 -11.78
N LYS A 623 8.83 -22.33 -10.95
CA LYS A 623 8.68 -22.39 -9.49
C LYS A 623 9.96 -21.94 -8.80
N VAL A 624 9.85 -21.47 -7.57
CA VAL A 624 11.01 -21.05 -6.78
C VAL A 624 11.80 -22.24 -6.26
N LYS A 625 13.11 -22.03 -6.08
CA LYS A 625 14.03 -22.97 -5.47
C LYS A 625 14.42 -22.49 -4.08
N THR A 626 14.07 -23.30 -3.10
CA THR A 626 14.34 -23.05 -1.69
C THR A 626 15.59 -23.81 -1.23
N ASP A 627 16.43 -23.17 -0.43
CA ASP A 627 17.57 -23.82 0.23
C ASP A 627 17.17 -24.55 1.53
N GLU A 628 18.14 -25.17 2.21
CA GLU A 628 17.90 -25.90 3.48
C GLU A 628 17.40 -25.00 4.62
N LEU A 629 17.59 -23.68 4.54
CA LEU A 629 17.18 -22.70 5.54
C LEU A 629 15.82 -22.06 5.20
N GLY A 630 15.15 -22.51 4.14
CA GLY A 630 13.89 -21.94 3.72
C GLY A 630 14.03 -20.64 2.91
N LYS A 631 15.25 -20.25 2.51
CA LYS A 631 15.49 -19.04 1.72
C LYS A 631 15.39 -19.33 0.24
N ILE A 632 14.78 -18.40 -0.48
CA ILE A 632 14.57 -18.51 -1.92
C ILE A 632 15.69 -17.78 -2.62
N GLY A 633 16.52 -18.49 -3.38
CA GLY A 633 17.67 -17.90 -4.10
C GLY A 633 17.57 -17.98 -5.63
N ASP A 634 16.70 -18.85 -6.14
CA ASP A 634 16.64 -19.21 -7.56
C ASP A 634 15.23 -19.65 -7.98
N VAL A 635 15.05 -19.93 -9.27
CA VAL A 635 13.86 -20.47 -9.92
C VAL A 635 14.23 -21.61 -10.87
N GLU A 636 13.30 -22.54 -11.07
CA GLU A 636 13.41 -23.61 -12.06
C GLU A 636 12.12 -23.74 -12.88
N LEU A 637 12.25 -24.23 -14.11
CA LEU A 637 11.10 -24.47 -14.97
C LEU A 637 10.42 -25.78 -14.58
N ILE A 638 9.09 -25.75 -14.52
CA ILE A 638 8.24 -26.92 -14.46
C ILE A 638 8.27 -27.59 -15.86
N PRO A 639 8.54 -28.90 -15.98
CA PRO A 639 8.50 -29.60 -17.26
C PRO A 639 7.12 -29.47 -17.94
N LEU A 640 7.08 -29.37 -19.27
CA LEU A 640 5.81 -29.26 -20.00
C LEU A 640 4.85 -30.44 -19.76
N SER A 641 5.39 -31.63 -19.47
CA SER A 641 4.59 -32.81 -19.11
C SER A 641 3.87 -32.69 -17.76
N GLU A 642 4.39 -31.85 -16.85
CA GLU A 642 3.74 -31.52 -15.58
C GLU A 642 2.89 -30.24 -15.69
N LEU A 643 3.30 -29.30 -16.56
CA LEU A 643 2.58 -28.04 -16.77
C LEU A 643 1.26 -28.23 -17.53
N GLU A 644 1.18 -29.21 -18.44
CA GLU A 644 -0.01 -29.59 -19.22
C GLU A 644 -0.66 -28.46 -20.06
N ARG A 645 0.06 -27.36 -20.26
CA ARG A 645 -0.33 -26.23 -21.11
C ARG A 645 0.91 -25.52 -21.66
N PRO A 646 0.77 -24.62 -22.65
CA PRO A 646 1.84 -23.75 -23.06
C PRO A 646 2.36 -22.85 -21.91
N ARG A 647 3.63 -22.50 -21.96
CA ARG A 647 4.18 -21.37 -21.18
C ARG A 647 3.64 -20.07 -21.76
N ILE A 648 3.06 -19.23 -20.91
CA ILE A 648 2.47 -17.95 -21.31
C ILE A 648 3.56 -16.88 -21.23
N ASP A 649 3.70 -16.06 -22.28
CA ASP A 649 4.61 -14.91 -22.23
C ASP A 649 4.05 -13.84 -21.29
N ILE A 650 4.92 -13.12 -20.59
CA ILE A 650 4.49 -12.07 -19.67
C ILE A 650 5.29 -10.80 -19.91
N VAL A 651 4.63 -9.65 -19.86
CA VAL A 651 5.27 -8.34 -19.83
C VAL A 651 4.97 -7.70 -18.49
N VAL A 652 5.93 -7.70 -17.57
CA VAL A 652 5.72 -7.27 -16.19
C VAL A 652 6.16 -5.82 -16.03
N THR A 653 5.25 -4.95 -15.61
CA THR A 653 5.58 -3.61 -15.12
C THR A 653 5.55 -3.61 -13.60
N VAL A 654 6.70 -3.42 -12.97
CA VAL A 654 6.81 -3.29 -11.50
C VAL A 654 6.84 -1.82 -11.09
N SER A 655 6.19 -1.47 -9.98
CA SER A 655 6.26 -0.10 -9.45
C SER A 655 7.67 0.25 -8.97
N GLY A 656 7.98 1.54 -8.87
CA GLY A 656 9.28 1.99 -8.34
C GLY A 656 9.52 1.51 -6.90
N ILE A 657 8.46 1.39 -6.10
CA ILE A 657 8.54 0.85 -4.73
C ILE A 657 8.81 -0.67 -4.78
N PHE A 658 8.17 -1.42 -5.68
CA PHE A 658 8.48 -2.84 -5.88
C PHE A 658 9.96 -3.03 -6.22
N ARG A 659 10.48 -2.25 -7.18
CA ARG A 659 11.91 -2.29 -7.55
C ARG A 659 12.81 -2.10 -6.33
N ASP A 660 12.50 -1.13 -5.47
CA ASP A 660 13.33 -0.73 -4.34
C ASP A 660 13.28 -1.77 -3.20
N LEU A 661 12.12 -2.37 -2.93
CA LEU A 661 11.91 -3.30 -1.81
C LEU A 661 12.10 -4.77 -2.18
N LEU A 662 11.78 -5.13 -3.42
CA LEU A 662 11.64 -6.51 -3.91
C LEU A 662 12.56 -6.79 -5.13
N SER A 663 13.73 -6.15 -5.16
CA SER A 663 14.74 -6.34 -6.21
C SER A 663 15.18 -7.80 -6.39
N HIS A 664 15.11 -8.60 -5.32
CA HIS A 664 15.36 -10.04 -5.38
C HIS A 664 14.29 -10.76 -6.21
N GLN A 665 13.01 -10.44 -6.00
CA GLN A 665 11.89 -11.01 -6.78
C GLN A 665 11.97 -10.60 -8.25
N VAL A 666 12.37 -9.36 -8.56
CA VAL A 666 12.64 -8.93 -9.95
C VAL A 666 13.66 -9.86 -10.61
N ARG A 667 14.74 -10.21 -9.91
CA ARG A 667 15.78 -11.13 -10.40
C ARG A 667 15.22 -12.54 -10.62
N LEU A 668 14.34 -13.03 -9.74
CA LEU A 668 13.71 -14.35 -9.91
C LEU A 668 12.84 -14.38 -11.18
N LEU A 669 12.05 -13.33 -11.42
CA LEU A 669 11.19 -13.22 -12.60
C LEU A 669 11.99 -13.14 -13.90
N ASP A 670 13.00 -12.26 -13.97
CA ASP A 670 13.88 -12.16 -15.16
C ASP A 670 14.58 -13.49 -15.46
N ARG A 671 15.08 -14.19 -14.43
CA ARG A 671 15.68 -15.52 -14.61
C ARG A 671 14.68 -16.55 -15.12
N ALA A 672 13.43 -16.52 -14.65
CA ALA A 672 12.39 -17.43 -15.12
C ALA A 672 12.08 -17.19 -16.61
N VAL A 673 11.95 -15.93 -17.02
CA VAL A 673 11.73 -15.54 -18.43
C VAL A 673 12.87 -16.03 -19.32
N ARG A 674 14.13 -15.74 -18.96
CA ARG A 674 15.30 -16.14 -19.78
C ARG A 674 15.43 -17.65 -19.88
N LYS A 675 15.21 -18.38 -18.78
CA LYS A 675 15.16 -19.85 -18.80
C LYS A 675 14.08 -20.35 -19.75
N ALA A 676 12.88 -19.77 -19.71
CA ALA A 676 11.78 -20.15 -20.60
C ALA A 676 12.10 -19.83 -22.06
N ALA A 677 12.72 -18.69 -22.35
CA ALA A 677 13.13 -18.31 -23.70
C ALA A 677 14.19 -19.26 -24.29
N GLU A 678 15.16 -19.69 -23.46
CA GLU A 678 16.26 -20.58 -23.86
C GLU A 678 15.85 -22.06 -23.95
N ALA A 679 14.77 -22.47 -23.30
CA ALA A 679 14.33 -23.86 -23.25
C ALA A 679 14.13 -24.47 -24.64
N ASP A 680 14.62 -25.69 -24.85
CA ASP A 680 14.45 -26.43 -26.10
C ASP A 680 13.04 -27.05 -26.18
N GLU A 681 12.06 -26.18 -26.39
CA GLU A 681 10.64 -26.51 -26.43
C GLU A 681 10.01 -25.97 -27.72
N PRO A 682 8.98 -26.63 -28.26
CA PRO A 682 8.30 -26.15 -29.45
C PRO A 682 7.57 -24.82 -29.16
N GLU A 683 7.66 -23.87 -30.09
CA GLU A 683 7.05 -22.52 -29.96
C GLU A 683 5.53 -22.55 -29.74
N SER A 684 4.84 -23.61 -30.15
CA SER A 684 3.41 -23.81 -29.89
C SER A 684 3.09 -24.14 -28.41
N MET A 685 4.08 -24.55 -27.63
CA MET A 685 3.98 -24.84 -26.20
C MET A 685 4.81 -23.88 -25.34
N ASN A 686 5.49 -22.92 -25.97
CA ASN A 686 6.32 -21.95 -25.27
C ASN A 686 6.24 -20.59 -25.98
N PHE A 687 5.26 -19.79 -25.58
CA PHE A 687 5.01 -18.48 -26.17
C PHE A 687 6.10 -17.46 -25.80
N VAL A 688 6.77 -17.64 -24.67
CA VAL A 688 7.95 -16.84 -24.30
C VAL A 688 9.03 -16.99 -25.37
N ARG A 689 9.41 -18.24 -25.68
CA ARG A 689 10.41 -18.54 -26.71
C ARG A 689 9.98 -18.04 -28.09
N LYS A 690 8.74 -18.33 -28.48
CA LYS A 690 8.13 -17.87 -29.74
C LYS A 690 8.33 -16.35 -29.92
N HIS A 691 7.91 -15.56 -28.94
CA HIS A 691 7.96 -14.11 -29.03
C HIS A 691 9.37 -13.56 -28.92
N VAL A 692 10.24 -14.12 -28.06
CA VAL A 692 11.63 -13.68 -27.95
C VAL A 692 12.41 -13.91 -29.24
N LEU A 693 12.24 -15.07 -29.89
CA LEU A 693 12.89 -15.36 -31.17
C LEU A 693 12.37 -14.44 -32.28
N GLN A 694 11.05 -14.22 -32.35
CA GLN A 694 10.44 -13.30 -33.30
C GLN A 694 10.96 -11.87 -33.09
N GLN A 695 10.96 -11.39 -31.86
CA GLN A 695 11.43 -10.06 -31.49
C GLN A 695 12.93 -9.88 -31.80
N ALA A 696 13.76 -10.88 -31.48
CA ALA A 696 15.18 -10.87 -31.80
C ALA A 696 15.43 -10.76 -33.32
N ALA A 697 14.65 -11.49 -34.12
CA ALA A 697 14.73 -11.43 -35.58
C ALA A 697 14.29 -10.06 -36.13
N ASP A 698 13.16 -9.53 -35.67
CA ASP A 698 12.60 -8.26 -36.13
C ASP A 698 13.49 -7.07 -35.77
N MET A 699 14.09 -7.10 -34.58
CA MET A 699 14.96 -6.03 -34.06
C MET A 699 16.43 -6.21 -34.43
N GLN A 700 16.82 -7.35 -35.02
CA GLN A 700 18.21 -7.72 -35.34
C GLN A 700 19.14 -7.70 -34.10
N VAL A 701 18.64 -8.17 -32.97
CA VAL A 701 19.37 -8.31 -31.70
C VAL A 701 19.50 -9.77 -31.30
N THR A 702 20.28 -10.07 -30.27
CA THR A 702 20.36 -11.43 -29.74
C THR A 702 19.09 -11.82 -28.98
N PRO A 703 18.73 -13.12 -28.90
CA PRO A 703 17.61 -13.56 -28.07
C PRO A 703 17.69 -13.13 -26.61
N ASP A 704 18.91 -13.04 -26.04
CA ASP A 704 19.11 -12.58 -24.66
C ASP A 704 18.77 -11.08 -24.51
N GLU A 705 19.13 -10.24 -25.49
CA GLU A 705 18.73 -8.83 -25.51
C GLU A 705 17.22 -8.66 -25.71
N ALA A 706 16.59 -9.53 -26.50
CA ALA A 706 15.14 -9.54 -26.71
C ALA A 706 14.33 -10.12 -25.54
N ALA A 707 14.96 -10.86 -24.62
CA ALA A 707 14.30 -11.53 -23.49
C ALA A 707 13.89 -10.58 -22.35
N GLY A 708 14.14 -9.27 -22.46
CA GLY A 708 13.66 -8.28 -21.50
C GLY A 708 12.13 -8.32 -21.38
N ARG A 709 11.64 -8.64 -20.17
CA ARG A 709 10.20 -8.67 -19.86
C ARG A 709 9.82 -7.99 -18.55
N ILE A 710 10.80 -7.62 -17.72
CA ILE A 710 10.55 -6.98 -16.43
C ILE A 710 10.98 -5.52 -16.51
N TYR A 711 10.00 -4.63 -16.34
CA TYR A 711 10.10 -3.22 -16.62
C TYR A 711 9.75 -2.37 -15.40
N SER A 712 10.38 -1.22 -15.23
CA SER A 712 10.08 -0.27 -14.16
C SER A 712 10.45 1.16 -14.56
N ASN A 713 10.42 2.06 -13.57
CA ASN A 713 11.00 3.38 -13.67
C ASN A 713 12.53 3.34 -13.64
N ALA A 714 13.15 4.40 -14.15
CA ALA A 714 14.55 4.72 -13.87
C ALA A 714 14.83 4.68 -12.35
N PRO A 715 15.98 4.14 -11.90
CA PRO A 715 16.35 4.16 -10.49
C PRO A 715 16.21 5.55 -9.85
N GLY A 716 15.49 5.63 -8.72
CA GLY A 716 15.22 6.90 -8.03
C GLY A 716 13.98 7.66 -8.52
N SER A 717 13.35 7.20 -9.60
CA SER A 717 12.06 7.69 -10.08
C SER A 717 10.90 6.75 -9.72
N TYR A 718 9.71 7.32 -9.61
CA TYR A 718 8.44 6.66 -9.28
C TYR A 718 7.33 7.17 -10.22
N GLY A 719 6.26 6.39 -10.38
CA GLY A 719 5.09 6.75 -11.19
C GLY A 719 5.28 6.75 -12.71
N SER A 720 4.20 6.57 -13.47
CA SER A 720 4.15 6.69 -14.95
C SER A 720 3.81 8.11 -15.42
N ASN A 721 3.43 9.00 -14.51
CA ASN A 721 2.87 10.35 -14.77
C ASN A 721 1.52 10.37 -15.49
N VAL A 722 0.91 9.22 -15.79
CA VAL A 722 -0.43 9.17 -16.37
C VAL A 722 -1.45 9.81 -15.43
N ASN A 723 -1.35 9.52 -14.13
CA ASN A 723 -2.14 10.19 -13.08
C ASN A 723 -2.01 11.70 -13.11
N HIS A 724 -0.78 12.22 -13.19
CA HIS A 724 -0.56 13.67 -13.23
C HIS A 724 -1.16 14.31 -14.49
N LEU A 725 -1.04 13.68 -15.67
CA LEU A 725 -1.66 14.19 -16.89
C LEU A 725 -3.19 14.25 -16.76
N VAL A 726 -3.79 13.21 -16.19
CA VAL A 726 -5.24 13.15 -15.95
C VAL A 726 -5.66 14.23 -14.96
N GLU A 727 -4.96 14.34 -13.84
CA GLU A 727 -5.24 15.28 -12.76
C GLU A 727 -5.09 16.75 -13.17
N SER A 728 -4.04 17.08 -13.91
CA SER A 728 -3.81 18.43 -14.43
C SER A 728 -4.67 18.77 -15.64
N SER A 729 -5.36 17.77 -16.23
CA SER A 729 -6.05 17.89 -17.51
C SER A 729 -5.16 18.44 -18.64
N THR A 730 -3.85 18.12 -18.61
CA THR A 730 -2.87 18.61 -19.61
C THR A 730 -2.58 17.57 -20.70
N TRP A 731 -3.62 17.05 -21.34
CA TRP A 731 -3.55 16.16 -22.51
C TRP A 731 -4.74 16.42 -23.44
N GLU A 732 -4.54 16.24 -24.73
CA GLU A 732 -5.55 16.44 -25.78
C GLU A 732 -5.90 15.11 -26.48
N GLU A 733 -4.91 14.23 -26.64
CA GLU A 733 -5.03 12.97 -27.39
C GLU A 733 -4.62 11.80 -26.50
N GLU A 734 -5.38 10.70 -26.55
CA GLU A 734 -5.13 9.54 -25.68
C GLU A 734 -3.75 8.88 -25.91
N ASN A 735 -3.15 9.06 -27.10
CA ASN A 735 -1.80 8.60 -27.41
C ASN A 735 -0.73 9.22 -26.49
N GLN A 736 -0.97 10.42 -25.96
CA GLN A 736 -0.06 11.08 -25.03
C GLN A 736 0.05 10.32 -23.71
N LEU A 737 -1.02 9.65 -23.27
CA LEU A 737 -1.02 8.80 -22.08
C LEU A 737 -0.15 7.55 -22.29
N ALA A 738 -0.27 6.92 -23.47
CA ALA A 738 0.54 5.78 -23.85
C ALA A 738 2.04 6.13 -23.93
N ASP A 739 2.37 7.29 -24.51
CA ASP A 739 3.76 7.74 -24.60
C ASP A 739 4.34 8.13 -23.23
N ALA A 740 3.56 8.80 -22.37
CA ALA A 740 3.98 9.09 -20.99
C ALA A 740 4.33 7.80 -20.23
N PHE A 741 3.48 6.78 -20.35
CA PHE A 741 3.71 5.47 -19.75
C PHE A 741 5.01 4.83 -20.27
N VAL A 742 5.14 4.66 -21.60
CA VAL A 742 6.32 4.00 -22.20
C VAL A 742 7.61 4.75 -21.88
N ASN A 743 7.61 6.08 -21.96
CA ASN A 743 8.81 6.88 -21.68
C ASN A 743 9.30 6.70 -20.24
N ARG A 744 8.40 6.52 -19.28
CA ARG A 744 8.77 6.39 -17.86
C ARG A 744 8.93 4.97 -17.38
N LYS A 745 8.32 3.99 -18.06
CA LYS A 745 8.30 2.58 -17.65
C LYS A 745 9.18 1.68 -18.51
N SER A 746 9.90 2.21 -19.48
CA SER A 746 10.72 1.42 -20.41
C SER A 746 12.11 1.01 -19.87
N PHE A 747 12.34 1.03 -18.56
CA PHE A 747 13.60 0.57 -18.01
C PHE A 747 13.52 -0.93 -17.76
N ALA A 748 14.21 -1.72 -18.58
CA ALA A 748 14.28 -3.16 -18.47
C ALA A 748 15.35 -3.59 -17.45
N PHE A 749 15.05 -4.64 -16.68
CA PHE A 749 16.04 -5.27 -15.81
C PHE A 749 17.00 -6.15 -16.62
N SER A 750 18.30 -6.01 -16.37
CA SER A 750 19.35 -6.77 -17.04
C SER A 750 19.85 -7.97 -16.20
N PRO A 751 20.50 -8.97 -16.82
CA PRO A 751 21.14 -10.07 -16.09
C PRO A 751 22.21 -9.61 -15.09
N SER A 752 22.87 -8.47 -15.38
CA SER A 752 23.85 -7.86 -14.48
C SER A 752 23.22 -7.24 -13.22
N GLY A 753 21.88 -7.13 -13.18
CA GLY A 753 21.14 -6.54 -12.07
C GLY A 753 20.96 -5.04 -12.17
N GLU A 754 21.10 -4.48 -13.37
CA GLU A 754 20.95 -3.05 -13.65
C GLU A 754 19.63 -2.77 -14.37
N TRP A 755 19.17 -1.52 -14.30
CA TRP A 755 17.99 -1.05 -15.02
C TRP A 755 18.44 -0.23 -16.22
N GLN A 756 18.13 -0.69 -17.44
CA GLN A 756 18.57 -0.07 -18.68
C GLN A 756 17.38 0.44 -19.49
N GLU A 757 17.49 1.65 -20.03
CA GLU A 757 16.45 2.26 -20.88
C GLU A 757 16.29 1.44 -22.17
N SER A 758 15.11 0.88 -22.42
CA SER A 758 14.83 -0.05 -23.52
C SER A 758 13.41 0.12 -24.09
N PRO A 759 13.03 1.32 -24.57
CA PRO A 759 11.68 1.61 -25.06
C PRO A 759 11.28 0.76 -26.27
N GLU A 760 12.20 0.50 -27.20
CA GLU A 760 11.88 -0.29 -28.40
C GLU A 760 11.59 -1.76 -28.06
N VAL A 761 12.33 -2.34 -27.10
CA VAL A 761 12.09 -3.71 -26.63
C VAL A 761 10.73 -3.80 -25.93
N LEU A 762 10.39 -2.81 -25.10
CA LEU A 762 9.07 -2.72 -24.45
C LEU A 762 7.96 -2.60 -25.50
N ARG A 763 8.08 -1.65 -26.44
CA ARG A 763 7.08 -1.40 -27.49
C ARG A 763 6.86 -2.65 -28.34
N SER A 764 7.93 -3.39 -28.67
CA SER A 764 7.82 -4.65 -29.42
C SER A 764 7.13 -5.75 -28.60
N ALA A 765 7.47 -5.92 -27.32
CA ALA A 765 6.84 -6.92 -26.46
C ALA A 765 5.34 -6.65 -26.25
N LEU A 766 4.95 -5.38 -26.05
CA LEU A 766 3.55 -4.98 -25.84
C LEU A 766 2.65 -5.23 -27.05
N LYS A 767 3.18 -5.32 -28.28
CA LYS A 767 2.39 -5.63 -29.48
C LYS A 767 1.73 -7.01 -29.45
N ASN A 768 2.34 -7.96 -28.74
CA ASN A 768 1.85 -9.34 -28.66
C ASN A 768 0.88 -9.56 -27.49
N VAL A 769 0.67 -8.54 -26.64
CA VAL A 769 -0.18 -8.65 -25.46
C VAL A 769 -1.65 -8.63 -25.85
N THR A 770 -2.40 -9.64 -25.42
CA THR A 770 -3.86 -9.74 -25.63
C THR A 770 -4.66 -9.51 -24.36
N LEU A 771 -4.01 -9.60 -23.20
CA LEU A 771 -4.61 -9.47 -21.89
C LEU A 771 -3.74 -8.59 -20.98
N THR A 772 -4.36 -7.65 -20.28
CA THR A 772 -3.73 -6.84 -19.23
C THR A 772 -4.38 -7.17 -17.90
N PHE A 773 -3.56 -7.23 -16.84
CA PHE A 773 -4.02 -7.73 -15.56
C PHE A 773 -3.30 -7.07 -14.38
N GLN A 774 -4.06 -6.84 -13.29
CA GLN A 774 -3.54 -6.37 -12.01
C GLN A 774 -4.35 -6.96 -10.85
N ASN A 775 -3.69 -7.32 -9.75
CA ASN A 775 -4.37 -7.70 -8.50
C ASN A 775 -4.81 -6.46 -7.71
N ILE A 776 -5.98 -6.53 -7.10
CA ILE A 776 -6.47 -5.56 -6.12
C ILE A 776 -5.73 -5.81 -4.79
N ASP A 777 -5.22 -4.73 -4.20
CA ASP A 777 -4.37 -4.77 -3.01
C ASP A 777 -5.11 -5.31 -1.77
N SER A 778 -6.32 -4.81 -1.48
CA SER A 778 -7.07 -5.13 -0.26
C SER A 778 -8.55 -4.75 -0.37
N PHE A 779 -9.35 -5.19 0.60
CA PHE A 779 -10.75 -4.78 0.77
C PHE A 779 -10.90 -3.27 1.05
N GLU A 780 -9.86 -2.63 1.59
CA GLU A 780 -9.90 -1.20 1.91
C GLU A 780 -9.56 -0.34 0.69
N ILE A 781 -8.77 -0.85 -0.26
CA ILE A 781 -8.25 -0.09 -1.41
C ILE A 781 -8.70 -0.74 -2.72
N GLY A 782 -9.82 -0.26 -3.23
CA GLY A 782 -10.35 -0.59 -4.55
C GLY A 782 -9.74 0.24 -5.68
N VAL A 783 -10.17 -0.06 -6.91
CA VAL A 783 -9.66 0.53 -8.16
C VAL A 783 -9.91 2.03 -8.29
N SER A 784 -10.87 2.58 -7.55
CA SER A 784 -11.24 4.00 -7.55
C SER A 784 -10.68 4.80 -6.37
N ASP A 785 -10.16 4.12 -5.35
CA ASP A 785 -9.74 4.76 -4.10
C ASP A 785 -8.37 5.44 -4.22
N ILE A 786 -7.54 4.96 -5.16
CA ILE A 786 -6.22 5.52 -5.47
C ILE A 786 -6.03 5.65 -6.98
N ASP A 787 -5.20 6.61 -7.37
CA ASP A 787 -4.90 6.93 -8.76
C ASP A 787 -3.96 5.90 -9.44
N HIS A 788 -3.19 5.17 -8.64
CA HIS A 788 -2.20 4.25 -9.15
C HIS A 788 -2.80 3.14 -10.05
N TYR A 789 -4.03 2.68 -9.84
CA TYR A 789 -4.60 1.60 -10.69
C TYR A 789 -4.75 2.07 -12.14
N TYR A 790 -5.37 3.22 -12.38
CA TYR A 790 -5.50 3.74 -13.74
C TYR A 790 -4.15 4.25 -14.28
N GLU A 791 -3.26 4.74 -13.42
CA GLU A 791 -1.89 5.13 -13.78
C GLU A 791 -1.10 3.97 -14.40
N TYR A 792 -1.23 2.76 -13.83
CA TYR A 792 -0.49 1.57 -14.25
C TYR A 792 -1.28 0.69 -15.21
N LEU A 793 -2.42 0.11 -14.76
CA LEU A 793 -3.23 -0.79 -15.57
C LEU A 793 -3.86 -0.05 -16.76
N GLY A 794 -4.42 1.15 -16.52
CA GLY A 794 -4.95 2.00 -17.59
C GLY A 794 -3.85 2.43 -18.56
N GLY A 795 -2.70 2.87 -18.03
CA GLY A 795 -1.51 3.24 -18.81
C GLY A 795 -1.03 2.11 -19.73
N VAL A 796 -0.79 0.91 -19.20
CA VAL A 796 -0.31 -0.22 -20.01
C VAL A 796 -1.36 -0.71 -21.00
N SER A 797 -2.64 -0.74 -20.60
CA SER A 797 -3.74 -1.13 -21.49
C SER A 797 -3.82 -0.19 -22.69
N LYS A 798 -3.66 1.11 -22.46
CA LYS A 798 -3.67 2.09 -23.53
C LYS A 798 -2.42 1.99 -24.41
N SER A 799 -1.25 1.76 -23.83
CA SER A 799 -0.03 1.47 -24.61
C SER A 799 -0.19 0.25 -25.51
N VAL A 800 -0.79 -0.84 -25.02
CA VAL A 800 -1.08 -2.04 -25.82
C VAL A 800 -2.07 -1.73 -26.95
N GLU A 801 -3.16 -1.02 -26.66
CA GLU A 801 -4.16 -0.65 -27.65
C GLU A 801 -3.56 0.16 -28.82
N VAL A 802 -2.73 1.15 -28.50
CA VAL A 802 -2.07 2.00 -29.49
C VAL A 802 -1.04 1.22 -30.32
N LEU A 803 -0.28 0.31 -29.69
CA LEU A 803 0.80 -0.42 -30.37
C LEU A 803 0.32 -1.62 -31.18
N SER A 804 -0.68 -2.35 -30.69
CA SER A 804 -1.24 -3.55 -31.35
C SER A 804 -2.35 -3.19 -32.34
N GLY A 805 -2.96 -2.01 -32.21
CA GLY A 805 -4.13 -1.59 -32.98
C GLY A 805 -5.45 -2.21 -32.50
N SER A 806 -5.43 -2.92 -31.38
CA SER A 806 -6.62 -3.57 -30.78
C SER A 806 -6.63 -3.43 -29.27
N LYS A 807 -7.80 -3.11 -28.71
CA LYS A 807 -7.94 -2.98 -27.26
C LYS A 807 -7.73 -4.34 -26.59
N PRO A 808 -6.77 -4.48 -25.66
CA PRO A 808 -6.58 -5.73 -24.94
C PRO A 808 -7.77 -6.00 -24.02
N LYS A 809 -7.98 -7.26 -23.66
CA LYS A 809 -8.84 -7.58 -22.52
C LYS A 809 -8.20 -6.99 -21.26
N VAL A 810 -9.01 -6.42 -20.38
CA VAL A 810 -8.56 -5.89 -19.08
C VAL A 810 -9.26 -6.70 -18.01
N MET A 811 -8.50 -7.26 -17.09
CA MET A 811 -9.02 -8.05 -15.97
C MET A 811 -8.33 -7.62 -14.68
N VAL A 812 -9.03 -7.76 -13.56
CA VAL A 812 -8.47 -7.52 -12.22
C VAL A 812 -8.67 -8.76 -11.37
N GLY A 813 -7.67 -9.10 -10.57
CA GLY A 813 -7.79 -10.13 -9.54
C GLY A 813 -8.36 -9.50 -8.28
N ASP A 814 -9.46 -10.03 -7.75
CA ASP A 814 -10.05 -9.57 -6.49
C ASP A 814 -10.03 -10.71 -5.48
N MET A 815 -9.74 -10.40 -4.23
CA MET A 815 -9.85 -11.36 -3.14
C MET A 815 -11.33 -11.39 -2.73
N GLY A 816 -12.05 -12.45 -3.07
CA GLY A 816 -13.46 -12.57 -2.68
C GLY A 816 -13.62 -12.47 -1.16
N GLY A 817 -14.67 -11.78 -0.69
CA GLY A 817 -14.97 -11.61 0.75
C GLY A 817 -15.24 -12.90 1.54
N PHE A 818 -15.31 -14.04 0.86
CA PHE A 818 -15.65 -15.32 1.47
C PHE A 818 -14.67 -16.46 1.12
N GLY A 819 -13.39 -16.15 0.89
CA GLY A 819 -12.34 -17.16 0.89
C GLY A 819 -12.17 -17.99 -0.38
N THR A 820 -12.84 -17.65 -1.47
CA THR A 820 -12.40 -18.05 -2.82
C THR A 820 -11.55 -16.91 -3.37
N GLY A 821 -10.24 -17.15 -3.43
CA GLY A 821 -9.28 -16.24 -4.07
C GLY A 821 -9.31 -16.31 -5.58
#